data_AF-A0A7C1VYK4-F1
#
_entry.id   AF-A0A7C1VYK4-F1
#
_cell.length_a   1.000
_cell.length_b   1.000
_cell.length_c   1.000
_cell.angle_alpha   90.00
_cell.angle_beta   90.00
_cell.angle_gamma   90.00
#
_symmetry.space_group_name_H-M   'P 1'
#
loop_
_entity.id
_entity.type
_entity.pdbx_description
1 polymer ?
#
loop_
_entity_poly.entity_id
_entity_poly.type
_entity_poly.pdbx_seq_one_letter_code
_entity_poly.pdbx_strand_id
1 'polypeptide(L)'
;MQDETFEQLAEKSININFGNRLTPEEHALAVQIAKEIYYDAENLSFDVRQAQVAQSDQDLQTRLNQADTAEEKVTLRNPQESFAYLQRGLEHAEAFVEQGETSAGVREPVLSLYDGITDVWTESEQIGQVIQHLPLLGLWSWTRLGQAEQKQFILRNWHNNLSISPASADFADFTAAFQALLHTFLLVWHDPQRAHRHFVSTDTLLAISESLYGLEHARENQRLSTVYRCLQDLQNSPIVQSATKVLAQQHTLAQQLHYHWQQLSLQPAAVDDLATLQKLSGWQKVRHWWTIRQLRHQIAAYQQLPPQSAIAKNDECWQRAVKQTEQALLDWLLVGIDKKLNISNALEELPMVIIGIILAHSAKEKGLLVCLETWQHTPPWQDADLLQAALTGSGWQTWLNAKEPTLQRWLDLLPKNPAVKRLNVAMSRTSFEQPELQTWLREFGAGKPEKLFAHLKSAWEIAQQQASRLAIVLGALAQPDFQGNMFARSLFNFDKCYWMFQQALAAVILGDAPLLIKQAVQTWLKAQDKSWTPGKSWTPENLTVFDTLDILKYRVSRAVSVYHPSAPPLADTVHDWAKVRLTEVLQLAKENYQGFQHLGGSKMLWQLLEQARFGLSGLSLTLPDNWEETLGKELWEALIASISLIEKGHETEGELWPLLTLWLKYFETLLPKLPSVETCQQHLRPFEVLVQPFLDPIQQRFRVLWLDKNGLVLKD
;
A
#
# COMPACT_ATOMS: atom_id res chain seq x y z
N MET A 1 -30.07 -48.50 -21.24
CA MET A 1 -28.62 -48.45 -20.96
C MET A 1 -28.48 -48.12 -19.49
N GLN A 2 -27.61 -48.81 -18.75
CA GLN A 2 -27.52 -48.67 -17.28
C GLN A 2 -27.18 -47.22 -16.89
N ASP A 3 -27.88 -46.68 -15.89
CA ASP A 3 -27.67 -45.36 -15.33
C ASP A 3 -26.29 -45.29 -14.63
N GLU A 4 -25.28 -44.80 -15.33
CA GLU A 4 -23.99 -44.44 -14.72
C GLU A 4 -24.22 -43.23 -13.80
N THR A 5 -23.75 -43.31 -12.55
CA THR A 5 -23.81 -42.20 -11.59
C THR A 5 -22.88 -41.05 -12.02
N PHE A 6 -23.14 -39.82 -11.58
CA PHE A 6 -22.26 -38.65 -11.85
C PHE A 6 -20.81 -38.90 -11.43
N GLU A 7 -20.62 -39.67 -10.36
CA GLU A 7 -19.32 -40.15 -9.90
C GLU A 7 -18.62 -41.04 -10.93
N GLN A 8 -19.35 -41.99 -11.50
CA GLN A 8 -18.81 -42.90 -12.53
C GLN A 8 -18.54 -42.17 -13.85
N LEU A 9 -19.33 -41.15 -14.20
CA LEU A 9 -19.12 -40.32 -15.39
C LEU A 9 -17.90 -39.40 -15.23
N ALA A 10 -17.77 -38.74 -14.08
CA ALA A 10 -16.61 -37.93 -13.72
C ALA A 10 -15.33 -38.78 -13.71
N GLU A 11 -15.37 -39.93 -13.04
CA GLU A 11 -14.23 -40.85 -12.94
C GLU A 11 -13.83 -41.40 -14.31
N LYS A 12 -14.80 -41.73 -15.16
CA LYS A 12 -14.55 -42.18 -16.54
C LYS A 12 -13.96 -41.07 -17.42
N SER A 13 -14.47 -39.85 -17.32
CA SER A 13 -13.94 -38.69 -18.06
C SER A 13 -12.50 -38.37 -17.65
N ILE A 14 -12.22 -38.34 -16.33
CA ILE A 14 -10.87 -38.12 -15.80
C ILE A 14 -9.93 -39.27 -16.23
N ASN A 15 -10.39 -40.53 -16.17
CA ASN A 15 -9.59 -41.67 -16.59
C ASN A 15 -9.28 -41.67 -18.10
N ILE A 16 -10.19 -41.20 -18.94
CA ILE A 16 -9.99 -41.09 -20.39
C ILE A 16 -8.99 -39.98 -20.72
N ASN A 17 -9.10 -38.82 -20.07
CA ASN A 17 -8.32 -37.62 -20.42
C ASN A 17 -6.96 -37.56 -19.74
N PHE A 18 -6.82 -38.11 -18.53
CA PHE A 18 -5.60 -38.00 -17.72
C PHE A 18 -4.88 -39.35 -17.51
N GLY A 19 -5.54 -40.49 -17.74
CA GLY A 19 -4.95 -41.82 -17.51
C GLY A 19 -4.28 -41.93 -16.13
N ASN A 20 -3.13 -42.64 -16.05
CA ASN A 20 -2.35 -42.79 -14.81
C ASN A 20 -1.38 -41.62 -14.54
N ARG A 21 -1.60 -40.43 -15.12
CA ARG A 21 -0.66 -39.30 -15.02
C ARG A 21 -0.86 -38.44 -13.77
N LEU A 22 -1.98 -38.63 -13.08
CA LEU A 22 -2.28 -37.98 -11.80
C LEU A 22 -1.83 -38.90 -10.65
N THR A 23 -1.33 -38.31 -9.57
CA THR A 23 -1.21 -39.01 -8.30
C THR A 23 -2.60 -39.42 -7.79
N PRO A 24 -2.72 -40.41 -6.89
CA PRO A 24 -4.02 -40.82 -6.37
C PRO A 24 -4.82 -39.69 -5.71
N GLU A 25 -4.13 -38.73 -5.10
CA GLU A 25 -4.71 -37.55 -4.44
C GLU A 25 -5.22 -36.53 -5.48
N GLU A 26 -4.43 -36.26 -6.52
CA GLU A 26 -4.83 -35.40 -7.65
C GLU A 26 -5.97 -36.02 -8.48
N HIS A 27 -5.96 -37.34 -8.63
CA HIS A 27 -7.01 -38.08 -9.33
C HIS A 27 -8.35 -37.99 -8.59
N ALA A 28 -8.35 -38.28 -7.29
CA ALA A 28 -9.55 -38.19 -6.45
C ALA A 28 -10.14 -36.77 -6.47
N LEU A 29 -9.29 -35.74 -6.43
CA LEU A 29 -9.70 -34.35 -6.45
C LEU A 29 -10.18 -33.90 -7.85
N ALA A 30 -9.54 -34.36 -8.94
CA ALA A 30 -9.99 -34.10 -10.30
C ALA A 30 -11.35 -34.76 -10.60
N VAL A 31 -11.59 -35.97 -10.07
CA VAL A 31 -12.90 -36.61 -10.10
C VAL A 31 -13.92 -35.83 -9.29
N GLN A 32 -13.52 -35.24 -8.16
CA GLN A 32 -14.39 -34.38 -7.37
C GLN A 32 -14.76 -33.09 -8.11
N ILE A 33 -13.80 -32.40 -8.72
CA ILE A 33 -14.06 -31.22 -9.57
C ILE A 33 -14.98 -31.57 -10.75
N ALA A 34 -14.72 -32.70 -11.43
CA ALA A 34 -15.56 -33.15 -12.53
C ALA A 34 -16.99 -33.49 -12.06
N LYS A 35 -17.17 -34.09 -10.87
CA LYS A 35 -18.51 -34.31 -10.28
C LYS A 35 -19.25 -32.99 -10.09
N GLU A 36 -18.60 -31.98 -9.52
CA GLU A 36 -19.22 -30.69 -9.27
C GLU A 36 -19.62 -29.99 -10.59
N ILE A 37 -18.84 -30.16 -11.66
CA ILE A 37 -19.17 -29.70 -13.02
C ILE A 37 -20.36 -30.48 -13.63
N TYR A 38 -20.48 -31.77 -13.33
CA TYR A 38 -21.60 -32.61 -13.82
C TYR A 38 -22.91 -32.39 -13.05
N TYR A 39 -22.86 -31.84 -11.82
CA TYR A 39 -24.04 -31.53 -11.02
C TYR A 39 -24.82 -30.29 -11.51
N ASP A 40 -24.17 -29.38 -12.27
CA ASP A 40 -24.75 -28.13 -12.78
C ASP A 40 -25.37 -28.31 -14.19
N ALA A 41 -26.36 -29.21 -14.31
CA ALA A 41 -26.88 -29.79 -15.55
C ALA A 41 -27.14 -28.82 -16.76
N GLU A 42 -26.09 -28.48 -17.52
CA GLU A 42 -26.17 -28.07 -18.94
C GLU A 42 -25.35 -28.96 -19.89
N ASN A 43 -24.60 -29.95 -19.38
CA ASN A 43 -23.65 -30.75 -20.16
C ASN A 43 -24.18 -32.11 -20.69
N LEU A 44 -25.47 -32.21 -21.01
CA LEU A 44 -26.05 -33.41 -21.65
C LEU A 44 -26.16 -33.27 -23.17
N SER A 45 -26.15 -34.38 -23.92
CA SER A 45 -26.36 -34.36 -25.37
C SER A 45 -27.73 -33.76 -25.74
N PHE A 46 -27.84 -33.15 -26.93
CA PHE A 46 -29.04 -32.41 -27.37
C PHE A 46 -30.35 -33.20 -27.18
N ASP A 47 -30.34 -34.51 -27.46
CA ASP A 47 -31.52 -35.36 -27.36
C ASP A 47 -31.95 -35.63 -25.90
N VAL A 48 -30.99 -35.66 -24.96
CA VAL A 48 -31.26 -35.81 -23.52
C VAL A 48 -31.71 -34.46 -22.92
N ARG A 49 -31.10 -33.35 -23.38
CA ARG A 49 -31.53 -31.97 -23.04
C ARG A 49 -32.97 -31.70 -23.49
N GLN A 50 -33.37 -32.10 -24.70
CA GLN A 50 -34.73 -31.83 -25.18
C GLN A 50 -35.79 -32.61 -24.38
N ALA A 51 -35.51 -33.85 -23.99
CA ALA A 51 -36.42 -34.66 -23.17
C ALA A 51 -36.49 -34.17 -21.71
N GLN A 52 -35.38 -33.73 -21.13
CA GLN A 52 -35.33 -33.21 -19.76
C GLN A 52 -35.81 -31.76 -19.63
N VAL A 53 -35.57 -30.89 -20.63
CA VAL A 53 -36.16 -29.55 -20.68
C VAL A 53 -37.68 -29.64 -20.81
N ALA A 54 -38.22 -30.57 -21.62
CA ALA A 54 -39.67 -30.77 -21.71
C ALA A 54 -40.28 -31.28 -20.39
N GLN A 55 -39.56 -32.11 -19.64
CA GLN A 55 -40.02 -32.66 -18.37
C GLN A 55 -39.84 -31.67 -17.20
N SER A 56 -38.72 -30.94 -17.17
CA SER A 56 -38.43 -29.90 -16.18
C SER A 56 -39.26 -28.64 -16.41
N ASP A 57 -39.57 -28.27 -17.66
CA ASP A 57 -40.56 -27.24 -17.97
C ASP A 57 -41.95 -27.68 -17.53
N GLN A 58 -42.35 -28.94 -17.72
CA GLN A 58 -43.63 -29.45 -17.20
C GLN A 58 -43.70 -29.42 -15.66
N ASP A 59 -42.62 -29.80 -14.97
CA ASP A 59 -42.56 -29.81 -13.50
C ASP A 59 -42.47 -28.38 -12.92
N LEU A 60 -41.71 -27.50 -13.57
CA LEU A 60 -41.61 -26.08 -13.22
C LEU A 60 -42.96 -25.37 -13.48
N GLN A 61 -43.65 -25.65 -14.60
CA GLN A 61 -44.99 -25.11 -14.84
C GLN A 61 -46.01 -25.66 -13.85
N THR A 62 -45.90 -26.93 -13.45
CA THR A 62 -46.76 -27.52 -12.43
C THR A 62 -46.55 -26.86 -11.07
N ARG A 63 -45.30 -26.58 -10.68
CA ARG A 63 -44.96 -25.90 -9.41
C ARG A 63 -45.26 -24.39 -9.45
N LEU A 64 -45.08 -23.72 -10.60
CA LEU A 64 -45.46 -22.32 -10.82
C LEU A 64 -46.97 -22.11 -10.85
N ASN A 65 -47.74 -23.12 -11.26
CA ASN A 65 -49.20 -23.12 -11.21
C ASN A 65 -49.76 -23.46 -9.82
N GLN A 66 -48.93 -23.99 -8.91
CA GLN A 66 -49.27 -24.34 -7.53
C GLN A 66 -48.77 -23.32 -6.48
N ALA A 67 -47.91 -22.37 -6.88
CA ALA A 67 -47.42 -21.29 -6.03
C ALA A 67 -48.45 -20.14 -5.99
N ASP A 68 -48.98 -19.86 -4.80
CA ASP A 68 -50.09 -18.91 -4.58
C ASP A 68 -49.62 -17.45 -4.46
N THR A 69 -48.32 -17.21 -4.30
CA THR A 69 -47.74 -15.87 -4.15
C THR A 69 -46.60 -15.58 -5.13
N ALA A 70 -46.37 -14.29 -5.43
CA ALA A 70 -45.29 -13.87 -6.34
C ALA A 70 -43.89 -14.13 -5.76
N GLU A 71 -43.74 -14.17 -4.43
CA GLU A 71 -42.47 -14.49 -3.76
C GLU A 71 -42.12 -15.99 -3.86
N GLU A 72 -43.09 -16.90 -3.73
CA GLU A 72 -42.85 -18.35 -3.91
C GLU A 72 -42.39 -18.70 -5.33
N LYS A 73 -42.83 -17.94 -6.34
CA LYS A 73 -42.38 -18.09 -7.74
C LYS A 73 -40.93 -17.62 -7.95
N VAL A 74 -40.43 -16.70 -7.12
CA VAL A 74 -39.04 -16.22 -7.16
C VAL A 74 -38.11 -17.21 -6.46
N THR A 75 -38.52 -17.78 -5.32
CA THR A 75 -37.73 -18.76 -4.55
C THR A 75 -37.51 -20.10 -5.26
N LEU A 76 -38.37 -20.46 -6.22
CA LEU A 76 -38.27 -21.70 -7.00
C LEU A 76 -37.16 -21.69 -8.07
N ARG A 77 -36.61 -20.52 -8.41
CA ARG A 77 -35.34 -20.40 -9.14
C ARG A 77 -34.25 -20.30 -8.06
N ASN A 78 -33.37 -21.29 -7.90
CA ASN A 78 -32.39 -21.31 -6.79
C ASN A 78 -30.94 -21.02 -7.25
N PRO A 79 -30.58 -19.76 -7.60
CA PRO A 79 -29.21 -19.37 -7.97
C PRO A 79 -28.17 -19.52 -6.85
N GLN A 80 -28.59 -19.63 -5.58
CA GLN A 80 -27.68 -19.67 -4.43
C GLN A 80 -26.90 -20.99 -4.30
N GLU A 81 -27.50 -22.11 -4.70
CA GLU A 81 -26.83 -23.42 -4.64
C GLU A 81 -25.82 -23.58 -5.78
N SER A 82 -26.21 -23.27 -7.03
CA SER A 82 -25.30 -23.30 -8.19
C SER A 82 -24.10 -22.35 -7.98
N PHE A 83 -24.34 -21.15 -7.46
CA PHE A 83 -23.28 -20.21 -7.07
C PHE A 83 -22.29 -20.81 -6.06
N ALA A 84 -22.78 -21.46 -5.00
CA ALA A 84 -21.93 -22.07 -3.97
C ALA A 84 -21.12 -23.27 -4.47
N TYR A 85 -21.59 -23.96 -5.52
CA TYR A 85 -20.83 -25.03 -6.18
C TYR A 85 -19.76 -24.46 -7.12
N LEU A 86 -20.10 -23.48 -7.96
CA LEU A 86 -19.16 -22.80 -8.83
C LEU A 86 -18.03 -22.14 -8.04
N GLN A 87 -18.35 -21.48 -6.93
CA GLN A 87 -17.37 -20.85 -6.05
C GLN A 87 -16.39 -21.88 -5.46
N ARG A 88 -16.87 -23.01 -4.94
CA ARG A 88 -16.00 -24.07 -4.41
C ARG A 88 -15.17 -24.75 -5.50
N GLY A 89 -15.75 -24.98 -6.67
CA GLY A 89 -15.03 -25.52 -7.83
C GLY A 89 -13.90 -24.59 -8.26
N LEU A 90 -14.17 -23.27 -8.28
CA LEU A 90 -13.18 -22.25 -8.60
C LEU A 90 -12.05 -22.21 -7.56
N GLU A 91 -12.36 -22.23 -6.26
CA GLU A 91 -11.36 -22.28 -5.17
C GLU A 91 -10.40 -23.47 -5.33
N HIS A 92 -10.92 -24.64 -5.68
CA HIS A 92 -10.09 -25.82 -5.94
C HIS A 92 -9.24 -25.67 -7.21
N ALA A 93 -9.82 -25.14 -8.28
CA ALA A 93 -9.13 -24.99 -9.55
C ALA A 93 -8.02 -23.92 -9.48
N GLU A 94 -8.28 -22.81 -8.77
CA GLU A 94 -7.28 -21.78 -8.49
C GLU A 94 -6.11 -22.37 -7.70
N ALA A 95 -6.35 -23.18 -6.67
CA ALA A 95 -5.27 -23.84 -5.90
C ALA A 95 -4.32 -24.69 -6.78
N PHE A 96 -4.82 -25.33 -7.85
CA PHE A 96 -3.96 -26.03 -8.82
C PHE A 96 -3.14 -25.06 -9.68
N VAL A 97 -3.74 -23.95 -10.10
CA VAL A 97 -3.02 -22.90 -10.83
C VAL A 97 -1.93 -22.28 -9.94
N GLU A 98 -2.19 -22.06 -8.65
CA GLU A 98 -1.17 -21.60 -7.68
C GLU A 98 0.00 -22.58 -7.54
N GLN A 99 -0.25 -23.88 -7.70
CA GLN A 99 0.80 -24.90 -7.68
C GLN A 99 1.61 -24.94 -8.99
N GLY A 100 1.17 -24.21 -10.02
CA GLY A 100 1.80 -24.11 -11.34
C GLY A 100 1.23 -25.07 -12.38
N GLU A 101 0.12 -25.75 -12.08
CA GLU A 101 -0.51 -26.68 -13.02
C GLU A 101 -1.32 -25.94 -14.07
N THR A 102 -0.89 -26.08 -15.32
CA THR A 102 -1.51 -25.38 -16.46
C THR A 102 -1.64 -26.27 -17.67
N SER A 103 -1.83 -27.57 -17.46
CA SER A 103 -2.20 -28.49 -18.54
C SER A 103 -3.56 -28.09 -19.14
N ALA A 104 -3.81 -28.46 -20.40
CA ALA A 104 -5.09 -28.12 -21.06
C ALA A 104 -6.30 -28.58 -20.25
N GLY A 105 -6.21 -29.76 -19.62
CA GLY A 105 -7.27 -30.34 -18.79
C GLY A 105 -7.54 -29.61 -17.46
N VAL A 106 -6.68 -28.69 -17.02
CA VAL A 106 -6.97 -27.78 -15.89
C VAL A 106 -7.55 -26.46 -16.38
N ARG A 107 -7.01 -25.92 -17.48
CA ARG A 107 -7.36 -24.58 -17.95
C ARG A 107 -8.77 -24.48 -18.54
N GLU A 108 -9.26 -25.54 -19.18
CA GLU A 108 -10.62 -25.58 -19.73
C GLU A 108 -11.68 -25.56 -18.62
N PRO A 109 -11.62 -26.43 -17.58
CA PRO A 109 -12.49 -26.32 -16.42
C PRO A 109 -12.42 -24.97 -15.70
N VAL A 110 -11.21 -24.41 -15.52
CA VAL A 110 -11.03 -23.08 -14.91
C VAL A 110 -11.76 -22.00 -15.71
N LEU A 111 -11.61 -22.00 -17.03
CA LEU A 111 -12.31 -21.07 -17.92
C LEU A 111 -13.84 -21.21 -17.80
N SER A 112 -14.36 -22.44 -17.80
CA SER A 112 -15.79 -22.70 -17.63
C SER A 112 -16.33 -22.24 -16.26
N LEU A 113 -15.55 -22.42 -15.19
CA LEU A 113 -15.92 -21.98 -13.84
C LEU A 113 -15.98 -20.45 -13.72
N TYR A 114 -15.00 -19.74 -14.29
CA TYR A 114 -15.06 -18.27 -14.36
C TYR A 114 -16.22 -17.77 -15.20
N ASP A 115 -16.53 -18.43 -16.33
CA ASP A 115 -17.65 -18.04 -17.18
C ASP A 115 -18.99 -18.22 -16.44
N GLY A 116 -19.19 -19.39 -15.83
CA GLY A 116 -20.40 -19.71 -15.08
C GLY A 116 -20.64 -18.78 -13.89
N ILE A 117 -19.62 -18.52 -13.07
CA ILE A 117 -19.79 -17.62 -11.91
C ILE A 117 -20.09 -16.18 -12.35
N THR A 118 -19.49 -15.73 -13.47
CA THR A 118 -19.73 -14.40 -14.02
C THR A 118 -21.15 -14.28 -14.57
N ASP A 119 -21.67 -15.32 -15.24
CA ASP A 119 -23.04 -15.34 -15.76
C ASP A 119 -24.07 -15.26 -14.62
N VAL A 120 -23.86 -16.01 -13.53
CA VAL A 120 -24.73 -15.93 -12.32
C VAL A 120 -24.76 -14.53 -11.72
N TRP A 121 -23.62 -13.83 -11.68
CA TRP A 121 -23.59 -12.43 -11.21
C TRP A 121 -24.30 -11.48 -12.18
N THR A 122 -24.16 -11.67 -13.48
CA THR A 122 -24.87 -10.89 -14.50
C THR A 122 -26.38 -11.06 -14.37
N GLU A 123 -26.86 -12.30 -14.22
CA GLU A 123 -28.29 -12.59 -13.98
C GLU A 123 -28.81 -11.99 -12.67
N SER A 124 -27.94 -11.91 -11.65
CA SER A 124 -28.26 -11.36 -10.33
C SER A 124 -28.05 -9.85 -10.22
N GLU A 125 -27.80 -9.16 -11.34
CA GLU A 125 -27.51 -7.71 -11.42
C GLU A 125 -26.33 -7.25 -10.53
N GLN A 126 -25.38 -8.15 -10.23
CA GLN A 126 -24.20 -7.85 -9.41
C GLN A 126 -23.06 -7.29 -10.27
N ILE A 127 -23.32 -6.16 -10.94
CA ILE A 127 -22.43 -5.57 -11.96
C ILE A 127 -20.99 -5.34 -11.43
N GLY A 128 -20.84 -4.90 -10.18
CA GLY A 128 -19.53 -4.70 -9.57
C GLY A 128 -18.69 -5.98 -9.49
N GLN A 129 -19.32 -7.14 -9.21
CA GLN A 129 -18.64 -8.44 -9.17
C GLN A 129 -18.22 -8.89 -10.58
N VAL A 130 -19.09 -8.67 -11.57
CA VAL A 130 -18.79 -8.95 -12.98
C VAL A 130 -17.55 -8.18 -13.42
N ILE A 131 -17.54 -6.86 -13.23
CA ILE A 131 -16.41 -5.99 -13.63
C ILE A 131 -15.09 -6.44 -12.99
N GLN A 132 -15.12 -6.84 -11.72
CA GLN A 132 -13.94 -7.31 -11.00
C GLN A 132 -13.37 -8.62 -11.53
N HIS A 133 -14.18 -9.49 -12.12
CA HIS A 133 -13.75 -10.81 -12.61
C HIS A 133 -13.46 -10.86 -14.12
N LEU A 134 -13.96 -9.89 -14.89
CA LEU A 134 -13.74 -9.83 -16.33
C LEU A 134 -12.26 -9.90 -16.77
N PRO A 135 -11.28 -9.28 -16.07
CA PRO A 135 -9.87 -9.45 -16.41
C PRO A 135 -9.39 -10.91 -16.37
N LEU A 136 -9.76 -11.66 -15.33
CA LEU A 136 -9.39 -13.08 -15.17
C LEU A 136 -10.02 -13.93 -16.27
N LEU A 137 -11.33 -13.80 -16.45
CA LEU A 137 -12.06 -14.50 -17.51
C LEU A 137 -11.47 -14.17 -18.90
N GLY A 138 -11.08 -12.91 -19.12
CA GLY A 138 -10.46 -12.42 -20.35
C GLY A 138 -9.11 -13.08 -20.65
N LEU A 139 -8.24 -13.19 -19.66
CA LEU A 139 -6.94 -13.84 -19.81
C LEU A 139 -7.08 -15.35 -20.13
N TRP A 140 -7.97 -16.03 -19.39
CA TRP A 140 -8.25 -17.45 -19.65
C TRP A 140 -8.88 -17.67 -21.02
N SER A 141 -9.77 -16.77 -21.43
CA SER A 141 -10.35 -16.79 -22.76
C SER A 141 -9.29 -16.59 -23.83
N TRP A 142 -8.39 -15.62 -23.66
CA TRP A 142 -7.28 -15.39 -24.60
C TRP A 142 -6.38 -16.61 -24.74
N THR A 143 -6.07 -17.29 -23.64
CA THR A 143 -5.12 -18.42 -23.69
C THR A 143 -5.73 -19.75 -24.09
N ARG A 144 -7.07 -19.93 -24.02
CA ARG A 144 -7.71 -21.24 -24.25
C ARG A 144 -9.02 -21.28 -25.03
N LEU A 145 -9.74 -20.17 -25.17
CA LEU A 145 -11.08 -20.20 -25.77
C LEU A 145 -11.10 -20.69 -27.22
N GLY A 146 -10.01 -20.50 -27.98
CA GLY A 146 -9.89 -20.98 -29.36
C GLY A 146 -9.98 -22.50 -29.50
N GLN A 147 -9.62 -23.26 -28.47
CA GLN A 147 -9.58 -24.73 -28.45
C GLN A 147 -10.67 -25.34 -27.54
N ALA A 148 -11.43 -24.53 -26.81
CA ALA A 148 -12.42 -25.00 -25.86
C ALA A 148 -13.66 -25.59 -26.55
N GLU A 149 -14.13 -26.75 -26.08
CA GLU A 149 -15.35 -27.40 -26.60
C GLU A 149 -16.60 -26.52 -26.43
N GLN A 150 -16.64 -25.71 -25.36
CA GLN A 150 -17.75 -24.81 -25.02
C GLN A 150 -17.61 -23.40 -25.62
N LYS A 151 -16.71 -23.19 -26.60
CA LYS A 151 -16.40 -21.86 -27.16
C LYS A 151 -17.62 -21.00 -27.48
N GLN A 152 -18.64 -21.58 -28.14
CA GLN A 152 -19.84 -20.84 -28.56
C GLN A 152 -20.69 -20.35 -27.37
N PHE A 153 -20.72 -21.13 -26.28
CA PHE A 153 -21.45 -20.77 -25.07
C PHE A 153 -20.77 -19.63 -24.33
N ILE A 154 -19.45 -19.76 -24.09
CA ILE A 154 -18.63 -18.74 -23.43
C ILE A 154 -18.67 -17.42 -24.23
N LEU A 155 -18.60 -17.46 -25.57
CA LEU A 155 -18.72 -16.25 -26.40
C LEU A 155 -20.09 -15.56 -26.26
N ARG A 156 -21.17 -16.33 -26.09
CA ARG A 156 -22.50 -15.76 -25.85
C ARG A 156 -22.55 -15.03 -24.50
N ASN A 157 -22.01 -15.64 -23.45
CA ASN A 157 -21.97 -15.03 -22.11
C ASN A 157 -21.07 -13.79 -22.09
N TRP A 158 -19.95 -13.81 -22.82
CA TRP A 158 -19.13 -12.63 -23.09
C TRP A 158 -19.92 -11.46 -23.69
N HIS A 159 -20.79 -11.71 -24.67
CA HIS A 159 -21.63 -10.64 -25.23
C HIS A 159 -22.59 -10.06 -24.20
N ASN A 160 -23.14 -10.89 -23.31
CA ASN A 160 -23.99 -10.41 -22.21
C ASN A 160 -23.18 -9.56 -21.23
N ASN A 161 -22.03 -10.06 -20.78
CA ASN A 161 -21.17 -9.37 -19.81
C ASN A 161 -20.60 -8.06 -20.35
N LEU A 162 -20.27 -7.99 -21.65
CA LEU A 162 -19.75 -6.78 -22.30
C LEU A 162 -20.85 -5.81 -22.77
N SER A 163 -22.12 -6.21 -22.73
CA SER A 163 -23.25 -5.32 -23.02
C SER A 163 -23.54 -4.33 -21.88
N ILE A 164 -22.93 -4.56 -20.70
CA ILE A 164 -22.98 -3.64 -19.57
C ILE A 164 -22.30 -2.34 -19.99
N SER A 165 -23.04 -1.24 -19.98
CA SER A 165 -22.50 0.10 -20.22
C SER A 165 -21.85 0.61 -18.93
N PRO A 166 -20.51 0.66 -18.81
CA PRO A 166 -19.85 1.07 -17.58
C PRO A 166 -20.05 2.57 -17.33
N ALA A 167 -20.31 2.95 -16.08
CA ALA A 167 -20.18 4.32 -15.62
C ALA A 167 -18.69 4.73 -15.54
N SER A 168 -18.40 6.01 -15.28
CA SER A 168 -16.99 6.46 -15.14
C SER A 168 -16.25 5.77 -14.00
N ALA A 169 -16.94 5.56 -12.86
CA ALA A 169 -16.38 4.87 -11.69
C ALA A 169 -16.03 3.40 -11.99
N ASP A 170 -16.83 2.74 -12.83
CA ASP A 170 -16.65 1.34 -13.21
C ASP A 170 -15.33 1.10 -13.97
N PHE A 171 -14.83 2.11 -14.70
CA PHE A 171 -13.52 2.01 -15.37
C PHE A 171 -12.35 2.01 -14.37
N ALA A 172 -12.44 2.78 -13.29
CA ALA A 172 -11.43 2.75 -12.24
C ALA A 172 -11.42 1.39 -11.52
N ASP A 173 -12.60 0.84 -11.24
CA ASP A 173 -12.76 -0.50 -10.67
C ASP A 173 -12.19 -1.59 -11.59
N PHE A 174 -12.41 -1.48 -12.91
CA PHE A 174 -11.81 -2.39 -13.89
C PHE A 174 -10.29 -2.30 -13.93
N THR A 175 -9.71 -1.09 -13.85
CA THR A 175 -8.24 -0.92 -13.73
C THR A 175 -7.70 -1.57 -12.46
N ALA A 176 -8.40 -1.39 -11.32
CA ALA A 176 -8.01 -2.02 -10.05
C ALA A 176 -8.07 -3.55 -10.14
N ALA A 177 -9.12 -4.10 -10.76
CA ALA A 177 -9.27 -5.53 -11.00
C ALA A 177 -8.18 -6.09 -11.92
N PHE A 178 -7.83 -5.36 -12.99
CA PHE A 178 -6.72 -5.73 -13.87
C PHE A 178 -5.38 -5.67 -13.14
N GLN A 179 -5.14 -4.67 -12.28
CA GLN A 179 -3.96 -4.62 -11.43
C GLN A 179 -3.90 -5.82 -10.47
N ALA A 180 -5.03 -6.20 -9.85
CA ALA A 180 -5.11 -7.37 -8.98
C ALA A 180 -4.77 -8.66 -9.74
N LEU A 181 -5.29 -8.82 -10.97
CA LEU A 181 -4.89 -9.91 -11.87
C LEU A 181 -3.37 -9.92 -12.06
N LEU A 182 -2.74 -8.78 -12.36
CA LEU A 182 -1.28 -8.72 -12.55
C LEU A 182 -0.50 -9.09 -11.29
N HIS A 183 -0.99 -8.73 -10.10
CA HIS A 183 -0.40 -9.17 -8.83
C HIS A 183 -0.48 -10.69 -8.68
N THR A 184 -1.66 -11.29 -8.90
CA THR A 184 -1.83 -12.75 -8.86
C THR A 184 -0.96 -13.43 -9.91
N PHE A 185 -0.95 -12.89 -11.12
CA PHE A 185 -0.13 -13.36 -12.23
C PHE A 185 1.35 -13.39 -11.83
N LEU A 186 1.88 -12.30 -11.28
CA LEU A 186 3.30 -12.16 -10.95
C LEU A 186 3.73 -12.90 -9.69
N LEU A 187 2.88 -12.94 -8.65
CA LEU A 187 3.25 -13.40 -7.31
C LEU A 187 2.76 -14.81 -6.98
N VAL A 188 1.74 -15.28 -7.69
CA VAL A 188 1.10 -16.58 -7.43
C VAL A 188 1.39 -17.54 -8.58
N TRP A 189 1.14 -17.15 -9.82
CA TRP A 189 1.31 -18.07 -10.96
C TRP A 189 2.76 -18.21 -11.41
N HIS A 190 3.57 -17.17 -11.21
CA HIS A 190 4.96 -17.15 -11.63
C HIS A 190 5.91 -17.06 -10.45
N ASP A 191 6.93 -17.92 -10.45
CA ASP A 191 7.98 -17.94 -9.43
C ASP A 191 9.34 -17.76 -10.12
N PRO A 192 10.11 -16.70 -9.80
CA PRO A 192 11.47 -16.50 -10.33
C PRO A 192 12.40 -17.69 -10.09
N GLN A 193 12.15 -18.50 -9.06
CA GLN A 193 12.95 -19.67 -8.71
C GLN A 193 12.61 -20.89 -9.56
N ARG A 194 11.44 -20.93 -10.19
CA ARG A 194 11.04 -21.99 -11.13
C ARG A 194 11.49 -21.64 -12.54
N ALA A 195 11.71 -22.63 -13.39
CA ALA A 195 12.07 -22.41 -14.80
C ALA A 195 10.83 -22.17 -15.70
N HIS A 196 9.67 -22.69 -15.30
CA HIS A 196 8.45 -22.65 -16.10
C HIS A 196 7.87 -21.23 -16.19
N ARG A 197 7.43 -20.83 -17.38
CA ARG A 197 6.77 -19.54 -17.64
C ARG A 197 5.46 -19.82 -18.36
N HIS A 198 4.35 -19.46 -17.72
CA HIS A 198 3.03 -19.52 -18.32
C HIS A 198 2.86 -18.45 -19.40
N PHE A 199 2.89 -18.84 -20.68
CA PHE A 199 2.47 -18.05 -21.85
C PHE A 199 3.09 -16.64 -22.05
N VAL A 200 4.03 -16.23 -21.19
CA VAL A 200 4.75 -14.96 -21.27
C VAL A 200 6.26 -15.16 -21.12
N SER A 201 7.04 -14.17 -21.56
CA SER A 201 8.49 -14.17 -21.45
C SER A 201 8.98 -13.63 -20.10
N THR A 202 10.24 -13.92 -19.74
CA THR A 202 10.92 -13.31 -18.59
C THR A 202 10.96 -11.78 -18.69
N ASP A 203 11.14 -11.22 -19.90
CA ASP A 203 11.10 -9.77 -20.12
C ASP A 203 9.72 -9.18 -19.81
N THR A 204 8.65 -9.89 -20.16
CA THR A 204 7.27 -9.49 -19.84
C THR A 204 7.03 -9.48 -18.34
N LEU A 205 7.47 -10.53 -17.62
CA LEU A 205 7.32 -10.60 -16.16
C LEU A 205 8.12 -9.52 -15.44
N LEU A 206 9.34 -9.26 -15.90
CA LEU A 206 10.15 -8.15 -15.42
C LEU A 206 9.42 -6.81 -15.64
N ALA A 207 8.94 -6.54 -16.84
CA ALA A 207 8.24 -5.28 -17.14
C ALA A 207 6.92 -5.13 -16.34
N ILE A 208 6.17 -6.22 -16.12
CA ILE A 208 4.99 -6.22 -15.22
C ILE A 208 5.44 -5.87 -13.80
N SER A 209 6.48 -6.52 -13.29
CA SER A 209 7.00 -6.23 -11.94
C SER A 209 7.46 -4.77 -11.78
N GLU A 210 8.12 -4.21 -12.79
CA GLU A 210 8.56 -2.81 -12.82
C GLU A 210 7.38 -1.85 -12.86
N SER A 211 6.35 -2.15 -13.66
CA SER A 211 5.14 -1.32 -13.74
C SER A 211 4.36 -1.30 -12.41
N LEU A 212 4.16 -2.46 -11.77
CA LEU A 212 3.48 -2.57 -10.47
C LEU A 212 4.30 -1.91 -9.36
N TYR A 213 5.62 -2.15 -9.33
CA TYR A 213 6.50 -1.50 -8.39
C TYR A 213 6.51 0.02 -8.56
N GLY A 214 6.64 0.51 -9.80
CA GLY A 214 6.63 1.92 -10.14
C GLY A 214 5.31 2.60 -9.77
N LEU A 215 4.18 1.93 -10.00
CA LEU A 215 2.85 2.42 -9.63
C LEU A 215 2.67 2.53 -8.11
N GLU A 216 3.02 1.49 -7.36
CA GLU A 216 2.94 1.53 -5.89
C GLU A 216 3.87 2.58 -5.31
N HIS A 217 5.09 2.69 -5.85
CA HIS A 217 6.04 3.72 -5.46
C HIS A 217 5.52 5.14 -5.79
N ALA A 218 4.84 5.33 -6.93
CA ALA A 218 4.20 6.60 -7.29
C ALA A 218 3.07 6.97 -6.34
N ARG A 219 2.17 6.02 -6.02
CA ARG A 219 1.08 6.20 -5.05
C ARG A 219 1.62 6.57 -3.67
N GLU A 220 2.67 5.90 -3.22
CA GLU A 220 3.32 6.20 -1.93
C GLU A 220 4.02 7.58 -1.94
N ASN A 221 4.63 7.96 -3.07
CA ASN A 221 5.35 9.23 -3.18
C ASN A 221 4.50 10.43 -3.58
N GLN A 222 3.25 10.26 -4.05
CA GLN A 222 2.38 11.39 -4.37
C GLN A 222 2.22 12.32 -3.14
N ARG A 223 2.12 11.75 -1.95
CA ARG A 223 2.04 12.52 -0.70
C ARG A 223 3.39 13.16 -0.34
N LEU A 224 4.50 12.46 -0.55
CA LEU A 224 5.84 13.03 -0.38
C LEU A 224 6.11 14.17 -1.37
N SER A 225 5.63 14.09 -2.61
CA SER A 225 5.71 15.17 -3.59
C SER A 225 4.91 16.40 -3.15
N THR A 226 3.80 16.21 -2.41
CA THR A 226 3.08 17.32 -1.80
C THR A 226 3.94 18.02 -0.75
N VAL A 227 4.67 17.27 0.08
CA VAL A 227 5.64 17.85 1.04
C VAL A 227 6.72 18.64 0.33
N TYR A 228 7.33 18.08 -0.72
CA TYR A 228 8.37 18.76 -1.50
C TYR A 228 7.84 20.00 -2.21
N ARG A 229 6.63 19.93 -2.79
CA ARG A 229 5.96 21.08 -3.42
C ARG A 229 5.73 22.20 -2.40
N CYS A 230 5.14 21.90 -1.24
CA CYS A 230 4.93 22.90 -0.19
C CYS A 230 6.25 23.54 0.26
N LEU A 231 7.31 22.74 0.41
CA LEU A 231 8.64 23.24 0.77
C LEU A 231 9.26 24.11 -0.34
N GLN A 232 9.08 23.74 -1.60
CA GLN A 232 9.54 24.49 -2.76
C GLN A 232 8.79 25.82 -2.89
N ASP A 233 7.47 25.83 -2.71
CA ASP A 233 6.63 27.02 -2.72
C ASP A 233 7.05 27.99 -1.60
N LEU A 234 7.33 27.46 -0.40
CA LEU A 234 7.83 28.23 0.73
C LEU A 234 9.20 28.85 0.42
N GLN A 235 10.14 28.06 -0.13
CA GLN A 235 11.47 28.52 -0.50
C GLN A 235 11.43 29.61 -1.59
N ASN A 236 10.49 29.52 -2.52
CA ASN A 236 10.33 30.47 -3.61
C ASN A 236 9.43 31.66 -3.27
N SER A 237 8.94 31.74 -2.03
CA SER A 237 7.98 32.77 -1.63
C SER A 237 8.56 34.20 -1.68
N PRO A 238 7.71 35.23 -1.89
CA PRO A 238 8.13 36.63 -1.88
C PRO A 238 8.84 37.06 -0.58
N ILE A 239 8.52 36.40 0.55
CA ILE A 239 9.09 36.69 1.86
C ILE A 239 10.56 36.25 1.94
N VAL A 240 10.91 35.11 1.35
CA VAL A 240 12.31 34.67 1.25
C VAL A 240 13.11 35.63 0.37
N GLN A 241 12.53 36.11 -0.72
CA GLN A 241 13.17 37.11 -1.58
C GLN A 241 13.38 38.44 -0.82
N SER A 242 12.40 38.88 -0.05
CA SER A 242 12.49 40.07 0.80
C SER A 242 13.58 39.92 1.87
N ALA A 243 13.60 38.80 2.59
CA ALA A 243 14.61 38.49 3.60
C ALA A 243 16.02 38.44 2.99
N THR A 244 16.17 37.86 1.79
CA THR A 244 17.44 37.81 1.04
C THR A 244 17.94 39.22 0.69
N LYS A 245 17.04 40.10 0.23
CA LYS A 245 17.37 41.50 -0.08
C LYS A 245 17.80 42.26 1.19
N VAL A 246 17.08 42.09 2.30
CA VAL A 246 17.43 42.73 3.58
C VAL A 246 18.79 42.23 4.08
N LEU A 247 19.08 40.93 4.01
CA LEU A 247 20.38 40.37 4.40
C LEU A 247 21.53 40.90 3.53
N ALA A 248 21.33 41.01 2.22
CA ALA A 248 22.33 41.59 1.31
C ALA A 248 22.58 43.08 1.62
N GLN A 249 21.52 43.84 1.91
CA GLN A 249 21.62 45.25 2.31
C GLN A 249 22.33 45.41 3.66
N GLN A 250 21.99 44.59 4.66
CA GLN A 250 22.65 44.56 5.96
C GLN A 250 24.15 44.29 5.82
N HIS A 251 24.53 43.30 5.03
CA HIS A 251 25.95 42.97 4.79
C HIS A 251 26.70 44.11 4.10
N THR A 252 26.09 44.73 3.08
CA THR A 252 26.68 45.87 2.36
C THR A 252 26.90 47.06 3.30
N LEU A 253 25.89 47.41 4.09
CA LEU A 253 25.99 48.51 5.06
C LEU A 253 27.00 48.18 6.17
N ALA A 254 27.04 46.94 6.67
CA ALA A 254 28.00 46.53 7.68
C ALA A 254 29.45 46.63 7.19
N GLN A 255 29.72 46.26 5.92
CA GLN A 255 31.03 46.44 5.31
C GLN A 255 31.42 47.92 5.16
N GLN A 256 30.47 48.77 4.71
CA GLN A 256 30.70 50.21 4.61
C GLN A 256 30.98 50.83 5.99
N LEU A 257 30.18 50.48 7.00
CA LEU A 257 30.37 50.93 8.38
C LEU A 257 31.72 50.46 8.91
N HIS A 258 32.10 49.20 8.69
CA HIS A 258 33.42 48.69 9.09
C HIS A 258 34.57 49.49 8.47
N TYR A 259 34.48 49.80 7.16
CA TYR A 259 35.45 50.64 6.47
C TYR A 259 35.56 52.04 7.09
N HIS A 260 34.44 52.68 7.40
CA HIS A 260 34.45 54.01 8.03
C HIS A 260 34.95 53.97 9.48
N TRP A 261 34.65 52.91 10.24
CA TRP A 261 35.22 52.70 11.58
C TRP A 261 36.74 52.54 11.53
N GLN A 262 37.26 51.78 10.56
CA GLN A 262 38.71 51.65 10.33
C GLN A 262 39.36 53.00 9.95
N GLN A 263 38.74 53.81 9.09
CA GLN A 263 39.24 55.15 8.76
C GLN A 263 39.37 56.08 9.99
N LEU A 264 38.50 55.88 10.99
CA LEU A 264 38.53 56.62 12.25
C LEU A 264 39.48 55.99 13.29
N SER A 265 40.10 54.84 12.99
CA SER A 265 40.92 54.06 13.92
C SER A 265 40.19 53.70 15.22
N LEU A 266 38.89 53.42 15.11
CA LEU A 266 38.04 53.04 16.24
C LEU A 266 37.51 51.61 16.03
N GLN A 267 37.37 50.88 17.14
CA GLN A 267 36.69 49.58 17.18
C GLN A 267 35.43 49.71 18.05
N PRO A 268 34.24 49.71 17.44
CA PRO A 268 32.99 49.75 18.19
C PRO A 268 32.61 48.36 18.73
N ALA A 269 31.80 48.31 19.79
CA ALA A 269 31.32 47.05 20.36
C ALA A 269 30.28 46.35 19.47
N ALA A 270 29.49 47.13 18.73
CA ALA A 270 28.59 46.69 17.67
C ALA A 270 28.76 47.61 16.46
N VAL A 271 28.47 47.13 15.26
CA VAL A 271 28.73 47.88 14.00
C VAL A 271 27.95 49.21 13.95
N ASP A 272 26.83 49.30 14.68
CA ASP A 272 25.94 50.46 14.79
C ASP A 272 26.11 51.29 16.09
N ASP A 273 27.16 51.03 16.89
CA ASP A 273 27.39 51.72 18.16
C ASP A 273 27.91 53.16 17.97
N LEU A 274 26.98 54.10 17.88
CA LEU A 274 27.26 55.54 17.79
C LEU A 274 27.98 56.11 19.02
N ALA A 275 27.87 55.49 20.20
CA ALA A 275 28.51 56.00 21.41
C ALA A 275 30.04 55.94 21.30
N THR A 276 30.58 55.02 20.49
CA THR A 276 32.01 54.91 20.21
C THR A 276 32.61 56.19 19.60
N LEU A 277 31.82 57.04 18.93
CA LEU A 277 32.27 58.34 18.41
C LEU A 277 32.64 59.36 19.51
N GLN A 278 32.20 59.15 20.76
CA GLN A 278 32.56 60.02 21.88
C GLN A 278 34.07 59.94 22.21
N LYS A 279 34.74 58.85 21.81
CA LYS A 279 36.19 58.63 22.01
C LYS A 279 37.08 59.51 21.11
N LEU A 280 36.52 60.20 20.12
CA LEU A 280 37.27 61.12 19.25
C LEU A 280 37.50 62.48 19.92
N SER A 281 38.72 63.00 19.81
CA SER A 281 39.06 64.38 20.19
C SER A 281 38.37 65.41 19.29
N GLY A 282 38.25 66.66 19.77
CA GLY A 282 37.62 67.76 19.02
C GLY A 282 38.22 68.01 17.63
N TRP A 283 39.55 67.94 17.52
CA TRP A 283 40.26 68.09 16.24
C TRP A 283 40.04 66.91 15.28
N GLN A 284 39.97 65.67 15.78
CA GLN A 284 39.64 64.50 14.96
C GLN A 284 38.21 64.59 14.40
N LYS A 285 37.26 65.12 15.19
CA LYS A 285 35.88 65.34 14.74
C LYS A 285 35.80 66.35 13.59
N VAL A 286 36.63 67.39 13.59
CA VAL A 286 36.70 68.38 12.50
C VAL A 286 37.41 67.79 11.28
N ARG A 287 38.55 67.12 11.46
CA ARG A 287 39.33 66.52 10.36
C ARG A 287 38.55 65.45 9.59
N HIS A 288 37.77 64.63 10.29
CA HIS A 288 37.00 63.51 9.71
C HIS A 288 35.49 63.79 9.63
N TRP A 289 35.08 65.07 9.59
CA TRP A 289 33.66 65.44 9.68
C TRP A 289 32.77 64.76 8.62
N TRP A 290 33.29 64.58 7.40
CA TRP A 290 32.57 63.95 6.30
C TRP A 290 32.35 62.44 6.54
N THR A 291 33.39 61.73 6.98
CA THR A 291 33.32 60.32 7.40
C THR A 291 32.33 60.13 8.55
N ILE A 292 32.34 61.01 9.56
CA ILE A 292 31.41 60.95 10.69
C ILE A 292 29.95 61.17 10.23
N ARG A 293 29.73 62.09 9.29
CA ARG A 293 28.40 62.34 8.72
C ARG A 293 27.88 61.12 7.93
N GLN A 294 28.72 60.51 7.10
CA GLN A 294 28.37 59.29 6.35
C GLN A 294 28.06 58.12 7.29
N LEU A 295 28.90 57.92 8.31
CA LEU A 295 28.74 56.86 9.30
C LEU A 295 27.41 57.02 10.06
N ARG A 296 27.05 58.23 10.50
CA ARG A 296 25.74 58.48 11.14
C ARG A 296 24.57 58.15 10.22
N HIS A 297 24.65 58.54 8.95
CA HIS A 297 23.61 58.27 7.97
C HIS A 297 23.46 56.76 7.70
N GLN A 298 24.57 56.05 7.52
CA GLN A 298 24.57 54.60 7.29
C GLN A 298 24.14 53.80 8.52
N ILE A 299 24.49 54.24 9.73
CA ILE A 299 23.98 53.62 10.97
C ILE A 299 22.46 53.80 11.06
N ALA A 300 21.95 55.00 10.78
CA ALA A 300 20.50 55.22 10.77
C ALA A 300 19.79 54.33 9.73
N ALA A 301 20.36 54.20 8.52
CA ALA A 301 19.85 53.29 7.50
C ALA A 301 19.92 51.82 7.92
N TYR A 302 21.00 51.40 8.61
CA TYR A 302 21.16 50.05 9.13
C TYR A 302 20.14 49.72 10.23
N GLN A 303 19.88 50.67 11.14
CA GLN A 303 18.90 50.53 12.22
C GLN A 303 17.44 50.56 11.75
N GLN A 304 17.18 51.16 10.58
CA GLN A 304 15.84 51.17 9.95
C GLN A 304 15.50 49.86 9.24
N LEU A 305 16.47 48.98 8.98
CA LEU A 305 16.20 47.68 8.37
C LEU A 305 15.45 46.78 9.36
N PRO A 306 14.33 46.15 8.96
CA PRO A 306 13.56 45.30 9.85
C PRO A 306 14.43 44.10 10.29
N PRO A 307 14.38 43.70 11.58
CA PRO A 307 15.04 42.47 12.02
C PRO A 307 14.41 41.28 11.29
N GLN A 308 15.23 40.32 10.87
CA GLN A 308 14.78 39.21 10.03
C GLN A 308 13.67 38.37 10.69
N SER A 309 13.66 38.29 12.02
CA SER A 309 12.59 37.65 12.80
C SER A 309 11.24 38.39 12.71
N ALA A 310 11.24 39.72 12.58
CA ALA A 310 10.01 40.50 12.41
C ALA A 310 9.39 40.32 11.02
N ILE A 311 10.20 40.06 9.98
CA ILE A 311 9.72 39.77 8.62
C ILE A 311 8.89 38.47 8.63
N ALA A 312 9.36 37.44 9.33
CA ALA A 312 8.64 36.16 9.45
C ALA A 312 7.41 36.26 10.37
N LYS A 313 7.51 36.99 11.48
CA LYS A 313 6.46 37.06 12.50
C LYS A 313 5.20 37.80 12.03
N ASN A 314 5.37 38.85 11.23
CA ASN A 314 4.27 39.75 10.88
C ASN A 314 3.53 39.37 9.58
N ASP A 315 3.96 38.31 8.88
CA ASP A 315 3.34 37.88 7.63
C ASP A 315 2.45 36.63 7.84
N GLU A 316 1.13 36.82 7.77
CA GLU A 316 0.16 35.74 7.96
C GLU A 316 0.25 34.66 6.86
N CYS A 317 0.59 35.04 5.63
CA CYS A 317 0.71 34.12 4.51
C CYS A 317 1.91 33.18 4.69
N TRP A 318 3.04 33.72 5.15
CA TRP A 318 4.21 32.94 5.55
C TRP A 318 3.88 31.95 6.66
N GLN A 319 3.25 32.41 7.75
CA GLN A 319 2.87 31.55 8.87
C GLN A 319 1.90 30.45 8.44
N ARG A 320 0.96 30.75 7.53
CA ARG A 320 0.05 29.76 6.96
C ARG A 320 0.79 28.73 6.09
N ALA A 321 1.71 29.17 5.23
CA ALA A 321 2.49 28.28 4.37
C ALA A 321 3.44 27.37 5.17
N VAL A 322 4.04 27.88 6.25
CA VAL A 322 4.83 27.07 7.19
C VAL A 322 3.97 25.98 7.81
N LYS A 323 2.80 26.34 8.37
CA LYS A 323 1.86 25.35 8.95
C LYS A 323 1.37 24.32 7.95
N GLN A 324 1.11 24.75 6.71
CA GLN A 324 0.72 23.83 5.63
C GLN A 324 1.83 22.83 5.31
N THR A 325 3.09 23.28 5.29
CA THR A 325 4.25 22.40 5.06
C THR A 325 4.45 21.42 6.22
N GLU A 326 4.33 21.88 7.47
CA GLU A 326 4.40 21.02 8.65
C GLU A 326 3.27 19.98 8.67
N GLN A 327 2.05 20.40 8.31
CA GLN A 327 0.89 19.52 8.25
C GLN A 327 1.04 18.49 7.13
N ALA A 328 1.50 18.88 5.95
CA ALA A 328 1.77 17.95 4.85
C ALA A 328 2.82 16.89 5.24
N LEU A 329 3.89 17.29 5.93
CA LEU A 329 4.91 16.37 6.44
C LEU A 329 4.34 15.40 7.48
N LEU A 330 3.53 15.90 8.41
CA LEU A 330 2.85 15.10 9.42
C LEU A 330 1.90 14.08 8.78
N ASP A 331 1.06 14.52 7.85
CA ASP A 331 0.07 13.67 7.19
C ASP A 331 0.73 12.58 6.35
N TRP A 332 1.82 12.91 5.64
CA TRP A 332 2.60 11.92 4.89
C TRP A 332 3.16 10.82 5.81
N LEU A 333 3.80 11.18 6.94
CA LEU A 333 4.32 10.19 7.88
C LEU A 333 3.22 9.37 8.53
N LEU A 334 2.11 9.99 8.95
CA LEU A 334 1.02 9.30 9.62
C LEU A 334 0.41 8.23 8.71
N VAL A 335 0.14 8.58 7.46
CA VAL A 335 -0.43 7.65 6.48
C VAL A 335 0.54 6.51 6.19
N GLY A 336 1.83 6.82 6.02
CA GLY A 336 2.84 5.79 5.78
C GLY A 336 2.96 4.81 6.95
N ILE A 337 2.93 5.32 8.19
CA ILE A 337 2.94 4.48 9.40
C ILE A 337 1.66 3.65 9.51
N ASP A 338 0.51 4.25 9.24
CA ASP A 338 -0.80 3.58 9.32
C ASP A 338 -0.89 2.42 8.31
N LYS A 339 -0.52 2.66 7.05
CA LYS A 339 -0.45 1.62 5.99
C LYS A 339 0.43 0.44 6.40
N LYS A 340 1.58 0.70 7.02
CA LYS A 340 2.54 -0.35 7.44
C LYS A 340 2.12 -1.09 8.71
N LEU A 341 1.54 -0.40 9.68
CA LEU A 341 1.09 -1.03 10.93
C LEU A 341 -0.20 -1.83 10.70
N ASN A 342 -1.08 -1.37 9.80
CA ASN A 342 -2.39 -1.95 9.53
C ASN A 342 -3.18 -2.20 10.83
N ILE A 343 -3.33 -1.14 11.62
CA ILE A 343 -4.10 -1.15 12.88
C ILE A 343 -5.37 -0.35 12.61
N SER A 344 -6.53 -0.95 12.85
CA SER A 344 -7.82 -0.30 12.63
C SER A 344 -7.93 1.03 13.37
N ASN A 345 -8.61 2.00 12.75
CA ASN A 345 -8.79 3.33 13.31
C ASN A 345 -9.71 3.36 14.55
N ALA A 346 -10.52 2.33 14.74
CA ALA A 346 -11.40 2.11 15.86
C ALA A 346 -11.61 0.59 16.07
N LEU A 347 -12.18 0.20 17.21
CA LEU A 347 -12.55 -1.19 17.45
C LEU A 347 -13.77 -1.58 16.60
N GLU A 348 -13.60 -2.58 15.75
CA GLU A 348 -14.66 -3.13 14.88
C GLU A 348 -15.07 -4.55 15.28
N GLU A 349 -14.10 -5.37 15.68
CA GLU A 349 -14.32 -6.75 16.09
C GLU A 349 -14.97 -6.82 17.48
N LEU A 350 -16.12 -7.50 17.57
CA LEU A 350 -16.91 -7.58 18.82
C LEU A 350 -16.09 -8.10 20.02
N PRO A 351 -15.24 -9.14 19.89
CA PRO A 351 -14.41 -9.58 21.00
C PRO A 351 -13.41 -8.50 21.48
N MET A 352 -12.83 -7.73 20.55
CA MET A 352 -11.93 -6.61 20.91
C MET A 352 -12.68 -5.49 21.62
N VAL A 353 -13.92 -5.19 21.19
CA VAL A 353 -14.79 -4.24 21.89
C VAL A 353 -15.03 -4.67 23.35
N ILE A 354 -15.31 -5.96 23.59
CA ILE A 354 -15.51 -6.47 24.96
C ILE A 354 -14.25 -6.29 25.80
N ILE A 355 -13.06 -6.66 25.29
CA ILE A 355 -11.79 -6.45 26.01
C ILE A 355 -11.59 -4.97 26.32
N GLY A 356 -11.88 -4.09 25.36
CA GLY A 356 -11.82 -2.63 25.53
C GLY A 356 -12.75 -2.12 26.64
N ILE A 357 -14.00 -2.59 26.68
CA ILE A 357 -14.97 -2.26 27.73
C ILE A 357 -14.46 -2.74 29.09
N ILE A 358 -14.02 -3.99 29.19
CA ILE A 358 -13.51 -4.57 30.45
C ILE A 358 -12.29 -3.78 30.93
N LEU A 359 -11.37 -3.40 30.04
CA LEU A 359 -10.17 -2.65 30.38
C LEU A 359 -10.53 -1.23 30.85
N ALA A 360 -11.37 -0.53 30.09
CA ALA A 360 -11.79 0.84 30.39
C ALA A 360 -12.56 0.93 31.72
N HIS A 361 -13.35 -0.09 32.03
CA HIS A 361 -14.05 -0.22 33.31
C HIS A 361 -13.10 -0.55 34.46
N SER A 362 -12.28 -1.59 34.31
CA SER A 362 -11.36 -2.07 35.35
C SER A 362 -10.27 -1.05 35.70
N ALA A 363 -9.87 -0.23 34.74
CA ALA A 363 -8.83 0.79 34.94
C ALA A 363 -9.25 1.94 35.85
N LYS A 364 -10.54 2.07 36.21
CA LYS A 364 -11.06 3.12 37.09
C LYS A 364 -10.33 3.19 38.44
N GLU A 365 -10.00 2.03 39.01
CA GLU A 365 -9.43 1.93 40.37
C GLU A 365 -7.91 1.77 40.37
N LYS A 366 -7.37 0.96 39.44
CA LYS A 366 -5.97 0.52 39.45
C LYS A 366 -5.10 1.20 38.40
N GLY A 367 -5.71 1.87 37.41
CA GLY A 367 -5.02 2.42 36.25
C GLY A 367 -4.79 1.38 35.13
N LEU A 368 -4.67 1.86 33.89
CA LEU A 368 -4.61 1.01 32.68
C LEU A 368 -3.42 0.04 32.69
N LEU A 369 -2.22 0.53 32.97
CA LEU A 369 -0.99 -0.25 32.86
C LEU A 369 -0.96 -1.39 33.88
N VAL A 370 -1.43 -1.14 35.11
CA VAL A 370 -1.52 -2.15 36.18
C VAL A 370 -2.51 -3.27 35.81
N CYS A 371 -3.65 -2.91 35.20
CA CYS A 371 -4.60 -3.91 34.69
C CYS A 371 -3.94 -4.80 33.63
N LEU A 372 -3.25 -4.21 32.66
CA LEU A 372 -2.60 -4.97 31.58
C LEU A 372 -1.47 -5.85 32.09
N GLU A 373 -0.67 -5.39 33.05
CA GLU A 373 0.36 -6.19 33.70
C GLU A 373 -0.26 -7.42 34.39
N THR A 374 -1.36 -7.21 35.12
CA THR A 374 -2.09 -8.30 35.76
C THR A 374 -2.60 -9.32 34.74
N TRP A 375 -3.15 -8.84 33.62
CA TRP A 375 -3.75 -9.69 32.59
C TRP A 375 -2.75 -10.53 31.81
N GLN A 376 -1.47 -10.13 31.77
CA GLN A 376 -0.41 -10.98 31.19
C GLN A 376 -0.21 -12.28 31.96
N HIS A 377 -0.50 -12.28 33.27
CA HIS A 377 -0.36 -13.46 34.12
C HIS A 377 -1.71 -14.11 34.45
N THR A 378 -2.75 -13.29 34.63
CA THR A 378 -4.08 -13.73 35.06
C THR A 378 -5.16 -12.98 34.26
N PRO A 379 -5.40 -13.36 33.00
CA PRO A 379 -6.38 -12.68 32.16
C PRO A 379 -7.82 -12.93 32.66
N PRO A 380 -8.74 -11.95 32.55
CA PRO A 380 -10.12 -12.10 33.02
C PRO A 380 -10.87 -13.28 32.39
N TRP A 381 -10.58 -13.62 31.14
CA TRP A 381 -11.20 -14.72 30.39
C TRP A 381 -10.51 -16.07 30.61
N GLN A 382 -9.69 -16.21 31.66
CA GLN A 382 -9.13 -17.51 32.07
C GLN A 382 -10.14 -18.36 32.84
N ASP A 383 -11.04 -17.71 33.58
CA ASP A 383 -12.00 -18.34 34.47
C ASP A 383 -13.32 -17.56 34.49
N ALA A 384 -14.44 -18.26 34.74
CA ALA A 384 -15.77 -17.66 34.68
C ALA A 384 -16.01 -16.63 35.79
N ASP A 385 -15.49 -16.87 37.00
CA ASP A 385 -15.62 -15.95 38.12
C ASP A 385 -14.78 -14.69 37.88
N LEU A 386 -13.59 -14.84 37.29
CA LEU A 386 -12.74 -13.70 36.90
C LEU A 386 -13.40 -12.84 35.83
N LEU A 387 -13.99 -13.45 34.80
CA LEU A 387 -14.67 -12.70 33.74
C LEU A 387 -15.93 -12.01 34.28
N GLN A 388 -16.70 -12.72 35.11
CA GLN A 388 -17.88 -12.17 35.76
C GLN A 388 -17.50 -10.97 36.64
N ALA A 389 -16.44 -11.08 37.45
CA ALA A 389 -15.94 -9.98 38.26
C ALA A 389 -15.50 -8.78 37.41
N ALA A 390 -14.82 -9.02 36.29
CA ALA A 390 -14.33 -7.97 35.40
C ALA A 390 -15.46 -7.25 34.63
N LEU A 391 -16.53 -7.97 34.29
CA LEU A 391 -17.75 -7.41 33.70
C LEU A 391 -18.67 -6.74 34.74
N THR A 392 -18.53 -7.07 36.03
CA THR A 392 -19.40 -6.55 37.08
C THR A 392 -19.30 -5.03 37.17
N GLY A 393 -20.44 -4.34 37.05
CA GLY A 393 -20.51 -2.87 37.06
C GLY A 393 -20.31 -2.20 35.69
N SER A 394 -20.06 -2.96 34.62
CA SER A 394 -20.07 -2.44 33.23
C SER A 394 -21.46 -2.22 32.65
N GLY A 395 -22.53 -2.66 33.34
CA GLY A 395 -23.91 -2.57 32.86
C GLY A 395 -24.31 -3.63 31.82
N TRP A 396 -23.49 -4.66 31.57
CA TRP A 396 -23.74 -5.66 30.52
C TRP A 396 -25.08 -6.40 30.66
N GLN A 397 -25.52 -6.73 31.88
CA GLN A 397 -26.82 -7.38 32.13
C GLN A 397 -28.00 -6.43 31.85
N THR A 398 -27.85 -5.15 32.21
CA THR A 398 -28.84 -4.11 31.92
C THR A 398 -28.98 -3.91 30.41
N TRP A 399 -27.85 -3.88 29.69
CA TRP A 399 -27.83 -3.83 28.24
C TRP A 399 -28.51 -5.06 27.62
N LEU A 400 -28.18 -6.26 28.07
CA LEU A 400 -28.70 -7.52 27.52
C LEU A 400 -30.23 -7.68 27.66
N ASN A 401 -30.81 -7.05 28.67
CA ASN A 401 -32.25 -7.05 28.96
C ASN A 401 -32.97 -5.80 28.42
N ALA A 402 -32.28 -4.90 27.73
CA ALA A 402 -32.90 -3.71 27.14
C ALA A 402 -33.81 -4.09 25.96
N LYS A 403 -34.85 -3.27 25.72
CA LYS A 403 -35.78 -3.48 24.60
C LYS A 403 -35.09 -3.42 23.23
N GLU A 404 -34.06 -2.60 23.11
CA GLU A 404 -33.20 -2.50 21.92
C GLU A 404 -31.75 -2.43 22.42
N PRO A 405 -31.03 -3.56 22.50
CA PRO A 405 -29.69 -3.64 23.04
C PRO A 405 -28.62 -3.19 22.01
N THR A 406 -28.67 -1.93 21.59
CA THR A 406 -27.60 -1.35 20.75
C THR A 406 -26.30 -1.22 21.53
N LEU A 407 -25.17 -1.39 20.87
CA LEU A 407 -23.87 -1.32 21.55
C LEU A 407 -23.61 0.06 22.16
N GLN A 408 -24.11 1.14 21.54
CA GLN A 408 -24.06 2.49 22.11
C GLN A 408 -24.68 2.56 23.51
N ARG A 409 -25.84 1.90 23.73
CA ARG A 409 -26.47 1.88 25.06
C ARG A 409 -25.59 1.20 26.11
N TRP A 410 -24.80 0.19 25.73
CA TRP A 410 -23.85 -0.39 26.68
C TRP A 410 -22.74 0.60 27.02
N LEU A 411 -22.16 1.27 26.01
CA LEU A 411 -21.12 2.27 26.22
C LEU A 411 -21.60 3.43 27.10
N ASP A 412 -22.86 3.86 26.96
CA ASP A 412 -23.47 4.92 27.75
C ASP A 412 -23.66 4.54 29.24
N LEU A 413 -23.71 3.23 29.55
CA LEU A 413 -23.80 2.72 30.93
C LEU A 413 -22.45 2.71 31.65
N LEU A 414 -21.33 2.89 30.92
CA LEU A 414 -20.00 2.83 31.51
C LEU A 414 -19.73 4.03 32.43
N PRO A 415 -18.99 3.84 33.54
CA PRO A 415 -18.67 4.92 34.46
C PRO A 415 -17.77 5.96 33.78
N LYS A 416 -18.08 7.24 33.98
CA LYS A 416 -17.24 8.33 33.45
C LYS A 416 -15.85 8.31 34.10
N ASN A 417 -14.84 7.88 33.34
CA ASN A 417 -13.44 7.88 33.76
C ASN A 417 -12.52 8.15 32.54
N PRO A 418 -11.22 8.47 32.75
CA PRO A 418 -10.29 8.78 31.65
C PRO A 418 -10.10 7.65 30.63
N ALA A 419 -10.13 6.38 31.06
CA ALA A 419 -9.98 5.23 30.16
C ALA A 419 -11.22 5.02 29.29
N VAL A 420 -12.43 5.21 29.83
CA VAL A 420 -13.69 5.16 29.05
C VAL A 420 -13.73 6.26 27.99
N LYS A 421 -13.18 7.44 28.24
CA LYS A 421 -13.08 8.51 27.23
C LYS A 421 -12.14 8.16 26.06
N ARG A 422 -11.22 7.22 26.26
CA ARG A 422 -10.29 6.73 25.23
C ARG A 422 -10.88 5.58 24.41
N LEU A 423 -11.94 4.93 24.90
CA LEU A 423 -12.57 3.81 24.22
C LEU A 423 -13.22 4.31 22.92
N ASN A 424 -12.67 3.87 21.79
CA ASN A 424 -13.06 4.28 20.45
C ASN A 424 -13.56 3.08 19.65
N VAL A 425 -14.88 2.99 19.50
CA VAL A 425 -15.57 1.92 18.78
C VAL A 425 -16.12 2.47 17.47
N ALA A 426 -16.00 1.71 16.39
CA ALA A 426 -16.47 2.15 15.07
C ALA A 426 -17.96 2.49 15.08
N MET A 427 -18.33 3.64 14.51
CA MET A 427 -19.73 4.10 14.46
C MET A 427 -20.68 3.11 13.77
N SER A 428 -20.16 2.39 12.77
CA SER A 428 -20.86 1.31 12.07
C SER A 428 -21.29 0.17 12.99
N ARG A 429 -20.65 0.01 14.16
CA ARG A 429 -20.97 -1.02 15.16
C ARG A 429 -21.83 -0.51 16.31
N THR A 430 -21.68 0.76 16.70
CA THR A 430 -22.36 1.30 17.89
C THR A 430 -23.86 1.49 17.71
N SER A 431 -24.29 1.80 16.48
CA SER A 431 -25.67 2.22 16.18
C SER A 431 -26.67 1.06 16.03
N PHE A 432 -26.18 -0.18 15.92
CA PHE A 432 -27.00 -1.36 15.66
C PHE A 432 -26.98 -2.34 16.83
N GLU A 433 -27.98 -3.21 16.88
CA GLU A 433 -27.99 -4.37 17.77
C GLU A 433 -26.90 -5.36 17.36
N GLN A 434 -26.38 -6.11 18.33
CA GLN A 434 -25.33 -7.10 18.11
C GLN A 434 -25.84 -8.50 18.54
N PRO A 435 -26.60 -9.22 17.69
CA PRO A 435 -27.24 -10.49 18.06
C PRO A 435 -26.24 -11.58 18.46
N GLU A 436 -25.09 -11.63 17.79
CA GLU A 436 -24.00 -12.57 18.10
C GLU A 436 -23.45 -12.32 19.51
N LEU A 437 -23.12 -11.07 19.82
CA LEU A 437 -22.63 -10.65 21.14
C LEU A 437 -23.64 -10.94 22.25
N GLN A 438 -24.92 -10.66 22.01
CA GLN A 438 -25.99 -10.99 22.95
C GLN A 438 -26.05 -12.50 23.21
N THR A 439 -25.87 -13.31 22.17
CA THR A 439 -25.88 -14.77 22.28
C THR A 439 -24.71 -15.25 23.14
N TRP A 440 -23.49 -14.77 22.89
CA TRP A 440 -22.31 -15.11 23.70
C TRP A 440 -22.48 -14.73 25.17
N LEU A 441 -23.02 -13.54 25.46
CA LEU A 441 -23.24 -13.09 26.84
C LEU A 441 -24.40 -13.81 27.54
N ARG A 442 -25.43 -14.26 26.81
CA ARG A 442 -26.50 -15.14 27.34
C ARG A 442 -25.96 -16.52 27.68
N GLU A 443 -25.20 -17.13 26.78
CA GLU A 443 -24.55 -18.43 27.01
C GLU A 443 -23.60 -18.36 28.22
N PHE A 444 -22.81 -17.29 28.32
CA PHE A 444 -21.97 -17.00 29.49
C PHE A 444 -22.79 -16.91 30.78
N GLY A 445 -23.88 -16.13 30.79
CA GLY A 445 -24.78 -16.02 31.94
C GLY A 445 -25.49 -17.33 32.31
N ALA A 446 -25.60 -18.28 31.37
CA ALA A 446 -26.14 -19.62 31.59
C ALA A 446 -25.07 -20.65 32.01
N GLY A 447 -23.83 -20.22 32.29
CA GLY A 447 -22.73 -21.08 32.71
C GLY A 447 -22.02 -21.83 31.59
N LYS A 448 -22.11 -21.36 30.34
CA LYS A 448 -21.43 -21.92 29.15
C LYS A 448 -20.45 -20.90 28.55
N PRO A 449 -19.29 -20.66 29.18
CA PRO A 449 -18.38 -19.57 28.81
C PRO A 449 -17.45 -19.88 27.63
N GLU A 450 -17.41 -21.12 27.13
CA GLU A 450 -16.30 -21.64 26.32
C GLU A 450 -16.08 -20.86 25.02
N LYS A 451 -17.18 -20.53 24.32
CA LYS A 451 -17.10 -19.74 23.07
C LYS A 451 -16.59 -18.33 23.33
N LEU A 452 -17.13 -17.66 24.34
CA LEU A 452 -16.72 -16.30 24.69
C LEU A 452 -15.24 -16.26 25.09
N PHE A 453 -14.77 -17.25 25.86
CA PHE A 453 -13.34 -17.37 26.20
C PHE A 453 -12.46 -17.55 24.97
N ALA A 454 -12.84 -18.41 24.03
CA ALA A 454 -12.08 -18.62 22.80
C ALA A 454 -11.96 -17.33 21.97
N HIS A 455 -13.06 -16.59 21.83
CA HIS A 455 -13.08 -15.31 21.13
C HIS A 455 -12.24 -14.23 21.83
N LEU A 456 -12.36 -14.08 23.15
CA LEU A 456 -11.57 -13.11 23.92
C LEU A 456 -10.08 -13.46 23.92
N LYS A 457 -9.73 -14.74 23.99
CA LYS A 457 -8.33 -15.19 23.92
C LYS A 457 -7.70 -14.86 22.56
N SER A 458 -8.39 -15.19 21.46
CA SER A 458 -7.94 -14.88 20.11
C SER A 458 -7.75 -13.37 19.92
N ALA A 459 -8.73 -12.56 20.36
CA ALA A 459 -8.65 -11.11 20.30
C ALA A 459 -7.48 -10.53 21.11
N TRP A 460 -7.21 -11.08 22.30
CA TRP A 460 -6.05 -10.69 23.09
C TRP A 460 -4.72 -11.01 22.39
N GLU A 461 -4.58 -12.18 21.78
CA GLU A 461 -3.38 -12.56 21.02
C GLU A 461 -3.16 -11.62 19.83
N ILE A 462 -4.21 -11.28 19.09
CA ILE A 462 -4.17 -10.29 18.00
C ILE A 462 -3.74 -8.92 18.54
N ALA A 463 -4.32 -8.49 19.66
CA ALA A 463 -3.97 -7.21 20.31
C ALA A 463 -2.49 -7.16 20.71
N GLN A 464 -1.94 -8.24 21.27
CA GLN A 464 -0.52 -8.33 21.64
C GLN A 464 0.40 -8.26 20.41
N GLN A 465 0.03 -8.89 19.30
CA GLN A 465 0.79 -8.83 18.06
C GLN A 465 0.77 -7.42 17.44
N GLN A 466 -0.39 -6.77 17.40
CA GLN A 466 -0.52 -5.37 16.96
C GLN A 466 0.25 -4.41 17.88
N ALA A 467 0.14 -4.59 19.20
CA ALA A 467 0.85 -3.78 20.18
C ALA A 467 2.37 -3.93 20.06
N SER A 468 2.88 -5.12 19.78
CA SER A 468 4.31 -5.36 19.54
C SER A 468 4.81 -4.55 18.34
N ARG A 469 4.06 -4.56 17.22
CA ARG A 469 4.39 -3.78 16.02
C ARG A 469 4.35 -2.28 16.30
N LEU A 470 3.33 -1.80 17.01
CA LEU A 470 3.20 -0.39 17.39
C LEU A 470 4.33 0.04 18.34
N ALA A 471 4.70 -0.79 19.31
CA ALA A 471 5.73 -0.47 20.29
C ALA A 471 7.13 -0.33 19.65
N ILE A 472 7.44 -1.08 18.58
CA ILE A 472 8.65 -0.89 17.76
C ILE A 472 8.71 0.54 17.22
N VAL A 473 7.61 0.98 16.58
CA VAL A 473 7.51 2.31 15.97
C VAL A 473 7.60 3.40 17.04
N LEU A 474 6.89 3.25 18.16
CA LEU A 474 6.96 4.19 19.28
C LEU A 474 8.38 4.27 19.87
N GLY A 475 9.09 3.13 19.94
CA GLY A 475 10.47 3.09 20.42
C GLY A 475 11.46 3.81 19.51
N ALA A 476 11.28 3.71 18.19
CA ALA A 476 12.04 4.48 17.22
C ALA A 476 11.74 5.99 17.34
N LEU A 477 10.45 6.37 17.43
CA LEU A 477 10.02 7.76 17.55
C LEU A 477 10.37 8.39 18.91
N ALA A 478 10.61 7.60 19.95
CA ALA A 478 11.06 8.11 21.24
C ALA A 478 12.54 8.56 21.23
N GLN A 479 13.31 8.17 20.20
CA GLN A 479 14.73 8.50 20.05
C GLN A 479 14.92 9.59 18.98
N PRO A 480 15.22 10.84 19.35
CA PRO A 480 15.34 11.94 18.38
C PRO A 480 16.44 11.73 17.34
N ASP A 481 17.52 11.07 17.72
CA ASP A 481 18.70 10.78 16.92
C ASP A 481 18.63 9.44 16.18
N PHE A 482 17.49 8.73 16.25
CA PHE A 482 17.31 7.43 15.61
C PHE A 482 17.72 7.43 14.12
N GLN A 483 18.43 6.37 13.71
CA GLN A 483 18.82 6.13 12.33
C GLN A 483 18.46 4.70 11.93
N GLY A 484 17.90 4.53 10.75
CA GLY A 484 17.50 3.25 10.19
C GLY A 484 15.99 3.07 10.07
N ASN A 485 15.57 1.83 9.81
CA ASN A 485 14.18 1.51 9.55
C ASN A 485 13.38 1.47 10.86
N MET A 486 12.43 2.42 11.02
CA MET A 486 11.59 2.53 12.22
C MET A 486 10.65 1.33 12.46
N PHE A 487 10.53 0.42 11.49
CA PHE A 487 9.72 -0.81 11.59
C PHE A 487 10.59 -2.05 11.89
N ALA A 488 11.91 -1.91 12.04
CA ALA A 488 12.80 -3.04 12.26
C ALA A 488 12.63 -3.68 13.64
N ARG A 489 12.39 -5.00 13.68
CA ARG A 489 12.23 -5.76 14.93
C ARG A 489 13.47 -5.75 15.83
N SER A 490 14.66 -5.55 15.28
CA SER A 490 15.92 -5.48 16.04
C SER A 490 15.94 -4.36 17.08
N LEU A 491 15.05 -3.38 16.94
CA LEU A 491 14.89 -2.27 17.89
C LEU A 491 14.12 -2.67 19.15
N PHE A 492 13.42 -3.81 19.11
CA PHE A 492 12.57 -4.23 20.20
C PHE A 492 13.32 -5.12 21.19
N ASN A 493 13.89 -4.49 22.21
CA ASN A 493 14.33 -5.20 23.40
C ASN A 493 13.19 -5.15 24.43
N PHE A 494 12.51 -6.30 24.62
CA PHE A 494 11.37 -6.41 25.54
C PHE A 494 11.70 -5.87 26.94
N ASP A 495 12.90 -6.13 27.46
CA ASP A 495 13.30 -5.69 28.81
C ASP A 495 13.42 -4.17 28.94
N LYS A 496 13.82 -3.48 27.86
CA LYS A 496 14.00 -2.02 27.84
C LYS A 496 12.75 -1.26 27.40
N CYS A 497 11.91 -1.89 26.58
CA CYS A 497 10.75 -1.29 25.93
C CYS A 497 9.41 -1.79 26.50
N TYR A 498 9.42 -2.52 27.62
CA TYR A 498 8.23 -3.09 28.23
C TYR A 498 7.13 -2.05 28.52
N TRP A 499 7.52 -0.86 28.99
CA TRP A 499 6.55 0.22 29.23
C TRP A 499 5.91 0.74 27.94
N MET A 500 6.66 0.78 26.82
CA MET A 500 6.13 1.18 25.50
C MET A 500 5.17 0.12 24.97
N PHE A 501 5.48 -1.16 25.20
CA PHE A 501 4.58 -2.25 24.88
C PHE A 501 3.25 -2.11 25.62
N GLN A 502 3.27 -1.85 26.93
CA GLN A 502 2.04 -1.69 27.69
C GLN A 502 1.22 -0.47 27.22
N GLN A 503 1.88 0.64 26.85
CA GLN A 503 1.18 1.79 26.27
C GLN A 503 0.57 1.47 24.91
N ALA A 504 1.31 0.78 24.04
CA ALA A 504 0.82 0.33 22.74
C ALA A 504 -0.36 -0.64 22.89
N LEU A 505 -0.27 -1.58 23.84
CA LEU A 505 -1.32 -2.56 24.13
C LEU A 505 -2.58 -1.89 24.65
N ALA A 506 -2.45 -0.92 25.57
CA ALA A 506 -3.58 -0.11 26.00
C ALA A 506 -4.24 0.61 24.82
N ALA A 507 -3.44 1.16 23.91
CA ALA A 507 -3.97 1.93 22.78
C ALA A 507 -4.68 1.07 21.73
N VAL A 508 -4.14 -0.11 21.45
CA VAL A 508 -4.78 -1.09 20.56
C VAL A 508 -6.10 -1.58 21.15
N ILE A 509 -6.13 -1.93 22.43
CA ILE A 509 -7.34 -2.46 23.10
C ILE A 509 -8.42 -1.38 23.25
N LEU A 510 -8.04 -0.11 23.43
CA LEU A 510 -8.99 0.99 23.51
C LEU A 510 -9.39 1.55 22.14
N GLY A 511 -8.74 1.14 21.05
CA GLY A 511 -9.00 1.65 19.70
C GLY A 511 -8.46 3.06 19.45
N ASP A 512 -7.50 3.55 20.24
CA ASP A 512 -6.93 4.91 20.11
C ASP A 512 -5.45 4.91 19.67
N ALA A 513 -4.97 3.80 19.10
CA ALA A 513 -3.64 3.69 18.48
C ALA A 513 -3.33 4.82 17.48
N PRO A 514 -4.23 5.24 16.56
CA PRO A 514 -3.95 6.35 15.63
C PRO A 514 -3.65 7.68 16.35
N LEU A 515 -4.33 7.94 17.47
CA LEU A 515 -4.10 9.14 18.27
C LEU A 515 -2.72 9.08 18.94
N LEU A 516 -2.33 7.93 19.48
CA LEU A 516 -1.02 7.73 20.08
C LEU A 516 0.10 7.89 19.05
N ILE A 517 -0.05 7.32 17.85
CA ILE A 517 0.90 7.48 16.74
C ILE A 517 1.02 8.96 16.36
N LYS A 518 -0.11 9.66 16.20
CA LYS A 518 -0.12 11.11 15.89
C LYS A 518 0.66 11.92 16.92
N GLN A 519 0.44 11.67 18.20
CA GLN A 519 1.14 12.35 19.28
C GLN A 519 2.64 12.05 19.26
N ALA A 520 3.03 10.78 19.03
CA ALA A 520 4.42 10.36 18.96
C ALA A 520 5.14 11.02 17.77
N VAL A 521 4.55 11.01 16.57
CA VAL A 521 5.13 11.65 15.38
C VAL A 521 5.26 13.16 15.55
N GLN A 522 4.23 13.82 16.09
CA GLN A 522 4.29 15.26 16.37
C GLN A 522 5.39 15.60 17.38
N THR A 523 5.54 14.78 18.42
CA THR A 523 6.58 14.97 19.45
C THR A 523 7.97 14.77 18.85
N TRP A 524 8.14 13.72 18.04
CA TRP A 524 9.40 13.43 17.37
C TRP A 524 9.79 14.51 16.36
N LEU A 525 8.85 14.98 15.52
CA LEU A 525 9.10 16.07 14.55
C LEU A 525 9.52 17.37 15.25
N LYS A 526 8.89 17.72 16.38
CA LYS A 526 9.28 18.87 17.20
C LYS A 526 10.67 18.72 17.80
N ALA A 527 11.10 17.49 18.10
CA ALA A 527 12.44 17.21 18.60
C ALA A 527 13.54 17.32 17.52
N GLN A 528 13.18 17.36 16.22
CA GLN A 528 14.13 17.48 15.11
C GLN A 528 14.57 18.93 14.82
N ASP A 529 14.58 19.82 15.81
CA ASP A 529 15.04 21.19 15.59
C ASP A 529 16.55 21.28 15.87
N LYS A 530 17.37 21.50 14.82
CA LYS A 530 18.85 21.58 14.88
C LYS A 530 19.42 22.53 15.95
N SER A 531 18.62 23.47 16.46
CA SER A 531 18.97 24.44 17.51
C SER A 531 18.61 24.00 18.94
N TRP A 532 18.06 22.78 19.12
CA TRP A 532 17.74 22.25 20.45
C TRP A 532 19.01 21.89 21.23
N THR A 533 19.41 22.78 22.14
CA THR A 533 20.27 22.47 23.29
C THR A 533 19.39 22.28 24.53
N PRO A 534 19.55 21.20 25.31
CA PRO A 534 18.81 21.01 26.56
C PRO A 534 19.01 22.23 27.50
N GLY A 535 17.92 22.88 27.92
CA GLY A 535 17.95 23.96 28.92
C GLY A 535 17.83 25.40 28.42
N LYS A 536 17.76 25.67 27.10
CA LYS A 536 17.34 26.99 26.58
C LYS A 536 15.85 26.99 26.26
N SER A 537 15.10 27.93 26.82
CA SER A 537 13.66 28.05 26.55
C SER A 537 13.41 28.41 25.09
N TRP A 538 12.72 27.52 24.38
CA TRP A 538 12.19 27.67 23.03
C TRP A 538 11.12 28.77 23.03
N THR A 539 11.38 29.89 22.35
CA THR A 539 10.30 30.83 21.99
C THR A 539 10.28 31.00 20.47
N PRO A 540 9.17 30.66 19.79
CA PRO A 540 9.02 30.82 18.33
C PRO A 540 9.05 32.29 17.88
N GLU A 541 9.20 33.23 18.81
CA GLU A 541 9.15 34.66 18.59
C GLU A 541 10.42 35.25 17.95
N ASN A 542 11.51 34.47 17.87
CA ASN A 542 12.82 34.96 17.39
C ASN A 542 13.37 34.25 16.14
N LEU A 543 12.63 33.31 15.52
CA LEU A 543 13.12 32.59 14.35
C LEU A 543 13.12 33.48 13.11
N THR A 544 14.22 33.45 12.34
CA THR A 544 14.28 34.12 11.04
C THR A 544 13.60 33.26 9.95
N VAL A 545 13.36 33.88 8.79
CA VAL A 545 12.87 33.18 7.59
C VAL A 545 13.80 32.01 7.20
N PHE A 546 15.12 32.20 7.28
CA PHE A 546 16.11 31.18 6.94
C PHE A 546 16.19 30.07 7.98
N ASP A 547 16.15 30.40 9.27
CA ASP A 547 16.11 29.38 10.34
C ASP A 547 14.88 28.47 10.17
N THR A 548 13.73 29.06 9.86
CA THR A 548 12.49 28.32 9.62
C THR A 548 12.62 27.37 8.43
N LEU A 549 13.21 27.82 7.32
CA LEU A 549 13.46 26.97 6.15
C LEU A 549 14.44 25.82 6.46
N ASP A 550 15.53 26.11 7.17
CA ASP A 550 16.54 25.11 7.49
C ASP A 550 16.00 24.04 8.44
N ILE A 551 15.16 24.44 9.40
CA ILE A 551 14.43 23.51 10.29
C ILE A 551 13.51 22.61 9.47
N LEU A 552 12.67 23.17 8.59
CA LEU A 552 11.74 22.38 7.78
C LEU A 552 12.48 21.42 6.84
N LYS A 553 13.52 21.89 6.14
CA LYS A 553 14.37 21.05 5.29
C LYS A 553 14.99 19.90 6.07
N TYR A 554 15.49 20.20 7.27
CA TYR A 554 16.07 19.19 8.14
C TYR A 554 15.03 18.19 8.64
N ARG A 555 13.85 18.63 9.07
CA ARG A 555 12.73 17.74 9.47
C ARG A 555 12.32 16.80 8.34
N VAL A 556 12.17 17.31 7.10
CA VAL A 556 11.87 16.49 5.92
C VAL A 556 12.98 15.46 5.67
N SER A 557 14.25 15.90 5.69
CA SER A 557 15.39 15.00 5.52
C SER A 557 15.44 13.90 6.60
N ARG A 558 15.18 14.25 7.86
CA ARG A 558 15.12 13.30 8.97
C ARG A 558 13.96 12.33 8.81
N ALA A 559 12.78 12.80 8.45
CA ALA A 559 11.60 11.97 8.24
C ALA A 559 11.83 10.94 7.11
N VAL A 560 12.39 11.38 5.98
CA VAL A 560 12.78 10.49 4.87
C VAL A 560 13.85 9.48 5.29
N SER A 561 14.77 9.84 6.20
CA SER A 561 15.82 8.93 6.65
C SER A 561 15.36 7.81 7.59
N VAL A 562 14.20 7.97 8.25
CA VAL A 562 13.66 6.98 9.20
C VAL A 562 12.48 6.18 8.62
N TYR A 563 11.78 6.78 7.65
CA TYR A 563 10.69 6.15 6.92
C TYR A 563 11.20 5.66 5.56
N HIS A 564 11.37 4.35 5.43
CA HIS A 564 11.58 3.71 4.14
C HIS A 564 10.21 3.35 3.53
N PRO A 565 9.94 3.60 2.23
CA PRO A 565 8.70 3.19 1.55
C PRO A 565 8.42 1.67 1.64
N SER A 566 7.20 1.26 1.33
CA SER A 566 6.60 -0.03 1.75
C SER A 566 6.53 -1.10 0.66
N ALA A 567 7.33 -1.02 -0.40
CA ALA A 567 7.29 -2.03 -1.45
C ALA A 567 8.45 -3.06 -1.44
N PRO A 568 8.90 -3.63 -0.29
CA PRO A 568 9.90 -4.71 -0.33
C PRO A 568 9.46 -5.90 -1.20
N PRO A 569 8.23 -6.44 -1.12
CA PRO A 569 7.86 -7.63 -1.90
C PRO A 569 7.98 -7.41 -3.41
N LEU A 570 7.52 -6.26 -3.93
CA LEU A 570 7.62 -5.96 -5.36
C LEU A 570 9.04 -5.57 -5.76
N ALA A 571 9.80 -4.88 -4.89
CA ALA A 571 11.21 -4.59 -5.15
C ALA A 571 12.04 -5.88 -5.24
N ASP A 572 11.80 -6.81 -4.31
CA ASP A 572 12.41 -8.15 -4.30
C ASP A 572 11.99 -8.92 -5.57
N THR A 573 10.72 -8.82 -5.96
CA THR A 573 10.21 -9.43 -7.20
C THR A 573 10.89 -8.87 -8.45
N VAL A 574 11.04 -7.55 -8.57
CA VAL A 574 11.79 -6.90 -9.66
C VAL A 574 13.24 -7.38 -9.66
N HIS A 575 13.87 -7.43 -8.48
CA HIS A 575 15.24 -7.91 -8.33
C HIS A 575 15.40 -9.36 -8.79
N ASP A 576 14.50 -10.24 -8.36
CA ASP A 576 14.54 -11.67 -8.67
C ASP A 576 14.30 -11.92 -10.16
N TRP A 577 13.32 -11.25 -10.78
CA TRP A 577 13.11 -11.34 -12.23
C TRP A 577 14.28 -10.77 -13.03
N ALA A 578 14.87 -9.66 -12.59
CA ALA A 578 16.07 -9.10 -13.22
C ALA A 578 17.26 -10.07 -13.11
N LYS A 579 17.39 -10.80 -12.00
CA LYS A 579 18.41 -11.83 -11.80
C LYS A 579 18.19 -13.05 -12.72
N VAL A 580 16.95 -13.51 -12.88
CA VAL A 580 16.61 -14.56 -13.86
C VAL A 580 17.02 -14.10 -15.26
N ARG A 581 16.63 -12.87 -15.64
CA ARG A 581 16.96 -12.34 -16.95
C ARG A 581 18.47 -12.20 -17.17
N LEU A 582 19.20 -11.76 -16.14
CA LEU A 582 20.65 -11.65 -16.18
C LEU A 582 21.29 -13.03 -16.40
N THR A 583 20.74 -14.06 -15.76
CA THR A 583 21.19 -15.44 -15.93
C THR A 583 20.97 -15.91 -17.38
N GLU A 584 19.80 -15.66 -17.96
CA GLU A 584 19.51 -16.01 -19.37
C GLU A 584 20.48 -15.32 -20.35
N VAL A 585 20.71 -14.01 -20.16
CA VAL A 585 21.60 -13.22 -21.03
C VAL A 585 23.05 -13.70 -20.95
N LEU A 586 23.54 -14.01 -19.74
CA LEU A 586 24.90 -14.51 -19.55
C LEU A 586 25.05 -15.96 -20.04
N GLN A 587 23.99 -16.77 -19.96
CA GLN A 587 24.00 -18.12 -20.51
C GLN A 587 24.10 -18.09 -22.04
N LEU A 588 23.34 -17.20 -22.69
CA LEU A 588 23.49 -16.88 -24.12
C LEU A 588 24.92 -16.44 -24.48
N ALA A 589 25.53 -15.58 -23.66
CA ALA A 589 26.91 -15.15 -23.87
C ALA A 589 27.93 -16.30 -23.78
N LYS A 590 27.66 -17.29 -22.92
CA LYS A 590 28.48 -18.48 -22.74
C LYS A 590 28.33 -19.47 -23.89
N GLU A 591 27.11 -19.68 -24.38
CA GLU A 591 26.79 -20.66 -25.41
C GLU A 591 27.08 -20.14 -26.83
N ASN A 592 26.92 -18.84 -27.08
CA ASN A 592 27.13 -18.22 -28.38
C ASN A 592 27.75 -16.82 -28.26
N TYR A 593 29.04 -16.76 -27.92
CA TYR A 593 29.76 -15.50 -27.70
C TYR A 593 29.77 -14.57 -28.94
N GLN A 594 29.89 -15.13 -30.15
CA GLN A 594 29.88 -14.33 -31.38
C GLN A 594 28.49 -13.74 -31.65
N GLY A 595 27.41 -14.50 -31.43
CA GLY A 595 26.05 -14.00 -31.49
C GLY A 595 25.75 -12.95 -30.43
N PHE A 596 26.25 -13.14 -29.20
CA PHE A 596 26.13 -12.17 -28.11
C PHE A 596 26.79 -10.82 -28.43
N GLN A 597 28.00 -10.83 -29.01
CA GLN A 597 28.67 -9.60 -29.43
C GLN A 597 27.94 -8.92 -30.61
N HIS A 598 27.49 -9.69 -31.60
CA HIS A 598 26.78 -9.16 -32.77
C HIS A 598 25.45 -8.48 -32.38
N LEU A 599 24.78 -8.96 -31.34
CA LEU A 599 23.55 -8.38 -30.79
C LEU A 599 23.79 -7.22 -29.81
N GLY A 600 25.03 -6.80 -29.59
CA GLY A 600 25.35 -5.72 -28.66
C GLY A 600 25.22 -6.13 -27.19
N GLY A 601 25.55 -7.37 -26.85
CA GLY A 601 25.32 -7.97 -25.52
C GLY A 601 25.83 -7.18 -24.32
N SER A 602 26.95 -6.44 -24.45
CA SER A 602 27.41 -5.54 -23.37
C SER A 602 26.44 -4.39 -23.11
N LYS A 603 25.82 -3.83 -24.15
CA LYS A 603 24.79 -2.78 -24.01
C LYS A 603 23.50 -3.34 -23.42
N MET A 604 23.14 -4.56 -23.79
CA MET A 604 22.00 -5.28 -23.21
C MET A 604 22.21 -5.52 -21.70
N LEU A 605 23.42 -5.95 -21.29
CA LEU A 605 23.78 -6.07 -19.87
C LEU A 605 23.72 -4.72 -19.14
N TRP A 606 24.19 -3.64 -19.78
CA TRP A 606 24.10 -2.29 -19.20
C TRP A 606 22.64 -1.88 -18.95
N GLN A 607 21.78 -2.04 -19.96
CA GLN A 607 20.36 -1.72 -19.83
C GLN A 607 19.68 -2.56 -18.75
N LEU A 608 19.95 -3.86 -18.69
CA LEU A 608 19.40 -4.75 -17.68
C LEU A 608 19.84 -4.39 -16.25
N LEU A 609 21.10 -3.99 -16.06
CA LEU A 609 21.58 -3.56 -14.75
C LEU A 609 21.01 -2.21 -14.34
N GLU A 610 20.81 -1.29 -15.28
CA GLU A 610 20.08 -0.04 -15.03
C GLU A 610 18.60 -0.29 -14.71
N GLN A 611 17.96 -1.25 -15.39
CA GLN A 611 16.60 -1.73 -15.08
C GLN A 611 16.52 -2.36 -13.69
N ALA A 612 17.46 -3.24 -13.32
CA ALA A 612 17.51 -3.82 -11.97
C ALA A 612 17.70 -2.76 -10.86
N ARG A 613 18.30 -1.62 -11.19
CA ARG A 613 18.45 -0.45 -10.28
C ARG A 613 17.21 0.43 -10.22
N PHE A 614 16.19 0.16 -11.02
CA PHE A 614 14.90 0.85 -10.97
C PHE A 614 14.36 0.89 -9.53
N GLY A 615 14.49 -0.23 -8.80
CA GLY A 615 14.18 -0.37 -7.36
C GLY A 615 14.91 0.61 -6.44
N LEU A 616 16.14 0.99 -6.78
CA LEU A 616 17.04 1.85 -5.97
C LEU A 616 16.93 3.33 -6.33
N SER A 617 16.39 3.66 -7.50
CA SER A 617 16.46 5.01 -8.06
C SER A 617 15.43 5.99 -7.49
N GLY A 618 14.41 5.52 -6.77
CA GLY A 618 13.47 6.40 -6.05
C GLY A 618 12.85 7.49 -6.93
N LEU A 619 12.73 7.26 -8.24
CA LEU A 619 12.37 8.29 -9.20
C LEU A 619 10.86 8.60 -9.11
N SER A 620 10.56 9.89 -9.17
CA SER A 620 9.21 10.45 -9.12
C SER A 620 8.45 10.08 -10.39
N LEU A 621 7.69 8.99 -10.35
CA LEU A 621 6.66 8.73 -11.33
C LEU A 621 5.44 9.59 -10.96
N THR A 622 5.03 10.45 -11.88
CA THR A 622 3.87 11.31 -11.69
C THR A 622 2.70 10.70 -12.43
N LEU A 623 1.70 10.22 -11.69
CA LEU A 623 0.45 9.72 -12.26
C LEU A 623 -0.47 10.92 -12.57
N PRO A 624 -1.11 10.96 -13.74
CA PRO A 624 -2.21 11.88 -14.01
C PRO A 624 -3.37 11.67 -13.04
N ASP A 625 -4.11 12.70 -12.64
CA ASP A 625 -5.17 12.59 -11.61
C ASP A 625 -6.28 11.57 -11.97
N ASN A 626 -6.60 11.38 -13.25
CA ASN A 626 -7.66 10.47 -13.74
C ASN A 626 -7.09 9.27 -14.52
N TRP A 627 -5.88 8.83 -14.19
CA TRP A 627 -5.21 7.76 -14.93
C TRP A 627 -5.98 6.43 -14.86
N GLU A 628 -6.60 6.10 -13.71
CA GLU A 628 -7.34 4.85 -13.51
C GLU A 628 -8.57 4.77 -14.41
N GLU A 629 -9.34 5.86 -14.52
CA GLU A 629 -10.50 5.93 -15.41
C GLU A 629 -10.09 5.88 -16.89
N THR A 630 -9.03 6.62 -17.24
CA THR A 630 -8.56 6.73 -18.64
C THR A 630 -8.02 5.39 -19.13
N LEU A 631 -7.11 4.77 -18.36
CA LEU A 631 -6.54 3.47 -18.70
C LEU A 631 -7.61 2.37 -18.64
N GLY A 632 -8.54 2.44 -17.68
CA GLY A 632 -9.62 1.48 -17.53
C GLY A 632 -10.53 1.42 -18.74
N LYS A 633 -10.84 2.59 -19.32
CA LYS A 633 -11.58 2.67 -20.57
C LYS A 633 -10.81 2.03 -21.73
N GLU A 634 -9.53 2.34 -21.89
CA GLU A 634 -8.70 1.75 -22.95
C GLU A 634 -8.56 0.22 -22.80
N LEU A 635 -8.39 -0.27 -21.56
CA LEU A 635 -8.33 -1.71 -21.25
C LEU A 635 -9.67 -2.39 -21.55
N TRP A 636 -10.79 -1.75 -21.24
CA TRP A 636 -12.13 -2.27 -21.55
C TRP A 636 -12.36 -2.40 -23.05
N GLU A 637 -12.01 -1.36 -23.82
CA GLU A 637 -12.08 -1.39 -25.28
C GLU A 637 -11.16 -2.48 -25.87
N ALA A 638 -9.96 -2.65 -25.30
CA ALA A 638 -9.04 -3.73 -25.69
C ALA A 638 -9.60 -5.12 -25.35
N LEU A 639 -10.38 -5.26 -24.28
CA LEU A 639 -11.04 -6.53 -23.91
C LEU A 639 -12.09 -6.91 -24.95
N ILE A 640 -12.97 -5.97 -25.32
CA ILE A 640 -13.97 -6.16 -26.37
C ILE A 640 -13.31 -6.56 -27.69
N ALA A 641 -12.23 -5.86 -28.06
CA ALA A 641 -11.46 -6.16 -29.27
C ALA A 641 -10.84 -7.56 -29.22
N SER A 642 -10.33 -7.98 -28.07
CA SER A 642 -9.72 -9.31 -27.87
C SER A 642 -10.74 -10.42 -28.08
N ILE A 643 -11.95 -10.31 -27.51
CA ILE A 643 -13.02 -11.29 -27.71
C ILE A 643 -13.47 -11.33 -29.17
N SER A 644 -13.59 -10.16 -29.82
CA SER A 644 -13.93 -10.06 -31.23
C SER A 644 -12.91 -10.74 -32.15
N LEU A 645 -11.62 -10.75 -31.78
CA LEU A 645 -10.58 -11.48 -32.52
C LEU A 645 -10.78 -13.01 -32.39
N ILE A 646 -11.03 -13.49 -31.18
CA ILE A 646 -11.26 -14.93 -30.91
C ILE A 646 -12.51 -15.43 -31.64
N GLU A 647 -13.57 -14.63 -31.69
CA GLU A 647 -14.81 -14.92 -32.42
C GLU A 647 -14.55 -15.10 -33.93
N LYS A 648 -13.70 -14.24 -34.49
CA LYS A 648 -13.27 -14.31 -35.91
C LYS A 648 -12.29 -15.45 -36.21
N GLY A 649 -11.95 -16.26 -35.22
CA GLY A 649 -11.06 -17.41 -35.38
C GLY A 649 -9.58 -17.06 -35.37
N HIS A 650 -9.20 -15.91 -34.78
CA HIS A 650 -7.80 -15.57 -34.55
C HIS A 650 -7.15 -16.59 -33.61
N GLU A 651 -5.94 -17.02 -33.95
CA GLU A 651 -5.15 -17.95 -33.13
C GLU A 651 -4.31 -17.13 -32.14
N THR A 652 -4.59 -17.30 -30.84
CA THR A 652 -4.01 -16.50 -29.76
C THR A 652 -2.83 -17.18 -29.06
N GLU A 653 -2.50 -18.43 -29.45
CA GLU A 653 -1.48 -19.22 -28.77
C GLU A 653 -0.08 -18.62 -28.96
N GLY A 654 0.58 -18.30 -27.85
CA GLY A 654 1.91 -17.67 -27.86
C GLY A 654 1.91 -16.16 -28.08
N GLU A 655 0.76 -15.53 -28.34
CA GLU A 655 0.65 -14.07 -28.45
C GLU A 655 0.41 -13.43 -27.08
N LEU A 656 1.09 -12.30 -26.84
CA LEU A 656 0.86 -11.49 -25.65
C LEU A 656 -0.54 -10.89 -25.72
N TRP A 657 -1.32 -11.06 -24.65
CA TRP A 657 -2.67 -10.53 -24.56
C TRP A 657 -2.71 -9.00 -24.79
N PRO A 658 -3.62 -8.46 -25.62
CA PRO A 658 -3.63 -7.02 -25.94
C PRO A 658 -3.73 -6.10 -24.72
N LEU A 659 -4.43 -6.51 -23.66
CA LEU A 659 -4.48 -5.72 -22.41
C LEU A 659 -3.11 -5.64 -21.74
N LEU A 660 -2.34 -6.73 -21.72
CA LEU A 660 -0.96 -6.72 -21.20
C LEU A 660 -0.09 -5.79 -22.04
N THR A 661 -0.22 -5.85 -23.36
CA THR A 661 0.52 -4.95 -24.27
C THR A 661 0.19 -3.48 -24.00
N LEU A 662 -1.09 -3.17 -23.85
CA LEU A 662 -1.57 -1.81 -23.57
C LEU A 662 -1.04 -1.32 -22.21
N TRP A 663 -1.15 -2.14 -21.16
CA TRP A 663 -0.64 -1.83 -19.84
C TRP A 663 0.86 -1.52 -19.85
N LEU A 664 1.65 -2.41 -20.45
CA LEU A 664 3.10 -2.25 -20.52
C LEU A 664 3.48 -0.98 -21.29
N LYS A 665 2.82 -0.72 -22.42
CA LYS A 665 3.05 0.50 -23.21
C LYS A 665 2.68 1.76 -22.43
N TYR A 666 1.57 1.74 -21.70
CA TYR A 666 1.14 2.87 -20.87
C TYR A 666 2.20 3.21 -19.84
N PHE A 667 2.63 2.22 -19.04
CA PHE A 667 3.64 2.44 -18.01
C PHE A 667 5.03 2.74 -18.58
N GLU A 668 5.43 2.16 -19.72
CA GLU A 668 6.68 2.52 -20.39
C GLU A 668 6.78 4.03 -20.68
N THR A 669 5.66 4.69 -21.00
CA THR A 669 5.66 6.16 -21.21
C THR A 669 5.81 6.98 -19.93
N LEU A 670 5.42 6.41 -18.79
CA LEU A 670 5.47 7.07 -17.48
C LEU A 670 6.79 6.78 -16.76
N LEU A 671 7.41 5.63 -17.04
CA LEU A 671 8.68 5.24 -16.49
C LEU A 671 9.80 6.18 -17.00
N PRO A 672 10.70 6.64 -16.12
CA PRO A 672 11.85 7.43 -16.53
C PRO A 672 12.71 6.64 -17.52
N LYS A 673 13.10 7.29 -18.62
CA LYS A 673 14.01 6.69 -19.59
C LYS A 673 15.37 6.46 -18.95
N LEU A 674 15.77 5.21 -18.88
CA LEU A 674 17.10 4.83 -18.38
C LEU A 674 18.19 5.42 -19.29
N PRO A 675 19.31 5.89 -18.73
CA PRO A 675 20.34 6.52 -19.51
C PRO A 675 21.01 5.48 -20.42
N SER A 676 21.07 5.78 -21.73
CA SER A 676 21.78 4.92 -22.67
C SER A 676 23.30 4.98 -22.43
N VAL A 677 24.02 3.96 -22.89
CA VAL A 677 25.49 3.93 -22.88
C VAL A 677 26.06 5.19 -23.51
N GLU A 678 25.51 5.60 -24.66
CA GLU A 678 25.93 6.81 -25.39
C GLU A 678 25.66 8.09 -24.58
N THR A 679 24.50 8.16 -23.91
CA THR A 679 24.12 9.29 -23.05
C THR A 679 25.10 9.42 -21.89
N CYS A 680 25.41 8.31 -21.21
CA CYS A 680 26.41 8.28 -20.15
C CYS A 680 27.80 8.68 -20.66
N GLN A 681 28.23 8.17 -21.80
CA GLN A 681 29.55 8.49 -22.39
C GLN A 681 29.71 9.97 -22.73
N GLN A 682 28.65 10.64 -23.19
CA GLN A 682 28.69 12.07 -23.48
C GLN A 682 29.03 12.90 -22.24
N HIS A 683 28.52 12.50 -21.07
CA HIS A 683 28.70 13.22 -19.81
C HIS A 683 30.03 12.93 -19.09
N LEU A 684 30.73 11.86 -19.46
CA LEU A 684 32.05 11.55 -18.89
C LEU A 684 33.09 12.61 -19.28
N ARG A 685 34.06 12.91 -18.40
CA ARG A 685 35.30 13.62 -18.76
C ARG A 685 36.37 12.64 -19.27
N PRO A 686 37.47 13.10 -19.92
CA PRO A 686 38.46 12.22 -20.56
C PRO A 686 39.13 11.15 -19.67
N PHE A 687 39.08 11.30 -18.35
CA PHE A 687 39.65 10.36 -17.38
C PHE A 687 38.61 9.80 -16.40
N GLU A 688 37.33 10.06 -16.65
CA GLU A 688 36.25 9.53 -15.83
C GLU A 688 35.73 8.22 -16.42
N VAL A 689 35.33 7.32 -15.53
CA VAL A 689 34.78 6.01 -15.85
C VAL A 689 33.53 5.80 -15.03
N LEU A 690 32.51 5.24 -15.66
CA LEU A 690 31.36 4.67 -14.94
C LEU A 690 31.55 3.16 -14.83
N VAL A 691 31.36 2.68 -13.60
CA VAL A 691 31.60 1.29 -13.24
C VAL A 691 30.31 0.70 -12.71
N GLN A 692 29.85 -0.40 -13.30
CA GLN A 692 28.72 -1.17 -12.78
C GLN A 692 29.19 -2.56 -12.34
N PRO A 693 29.48 -2.74 -11.05
CA PRO A 693 29.75 -4.07 -10.52
C PRO A 693 28.44 -4.85 -10.40
N PHE A 694 28.49 -6.15 -10.71
CA PHE A 694 27.41 -7.09 -10.48
C PHE A 694 27.97 -8.47 -10.13
N LEU A 695 27.18 -9.28 -9.42
CA LEU A 695 27.50 -10.68 -9.16
C LEU A 695 27.00 -11.53 -10.31
N ASP A 696 27.89 -12.22 -11.02
CA ASP A 696 27.53 -13.17 -12.08
C ASP A 696 26.81 -14.38 -11.44
N PRO A 697 25.50 -14.58 -11.68
CA PRO A 697 24.73 -15.65 -11.05
C PRO A 697 25.12 -17.05 -11.53
N ILE A 698 25.74 -17.18 -12.71
CA ILE A 698 26.18 -18.47 -13.28
C ILE A 698 27.53 -18.86 -12.69
N GLN A 699 28.46 -17.91 -12.64
CA GLN A 699 29.85 -18.16 -12.26
C GLN A 699 30.16 -17.82 -10.79
N GLN A 700 29.20 -17.23 -10.07
CA GLN A 700 29.30 -16.84 -8.67
C GLN A 700 30.54 -15.97 -8.38
N ARG A 701 30.83 -15.03 -9.29
CA ARG A 701 31.95 -14.09 -9.17
C ARG A 701 31.53 -12.68 -9.51
N PHE A 702 32.21 -11.70 -8.93
CA PHE A 702 32.00 -10.31 -9.31
C PHE A 702 32.54 -10.05 -10.71
N ARG A 703 31.76 -9.32 -11.50
CA ARG A 703 32.14 -8.81 -12.82
C ARG A 703 31.75 -7.34 -12.91
N VAL A 704 32.36 -6.64 -13.85
CA VAL A 704 32.26 -5.19 -13.93
C VAL A 704 32.03 -4.74 -15.37
N LEU A 705 30.93 -4.03 -15.60
CA LEU A 705 30.80 -3.21 -16.81
C LEU A 705 31.57 -1.91 -16.63
N TRP A 706 32.53 -1.69 -17.52
CA TRP A 706 33.42 -0.54 -17.52
C TRP A 706 33.10 0.35 -18.71
N LEU A 707 32.60 1.56 -18.43
CA LEU A 707 32.27 2.54 -19.44
C LEU A 707 33.21 3.74 -19.37
N ASP A 708 33.95 3.97 -20.46
CA ASP A 708 34.79 5.15 -20.65
C ASP A 708 34.46 5.85 -21.99
N LYS A 709 35.25 6.87 -22.36
CA LYS A 709 35.10 7.59 -23.64
C LYS A 709 35.32 6.72 -24.88
N ASN A 710 36.02 5.60 -24.76
CA ASN A 710 36.38 4.71 -25.86
C ASN A 710 35.34 3.61 -26.09
N GLY A 711 34.60 3.22 -25.04
CA GLY A 711 33.58 2.19 -25.19
C GLY A 711 33.10 1.58 -23.87
N LEU A 712 32.18 0.63 -24.02
CA LEU A 712 31.71 -0.24 -22.95
C LEU A 712 32.39 -1.60 -23.04
N VAL A 713 33.02 -2.05 -21.96
CA VAL A 713 33.70 -3.35 -21.90
C VAL A 713 33.30 -4.09 -20.63
N LEU A 714 33.05 -5.40 -20.75
CA LEU A 714 32.88 -6.30 -19.61
C LEU A 714 34.25 -6.79 -19.12
N LYS A 715 34.53 -6.59 -17.84
CA LYS A 715 35.76 -7.00 -17.16
C LYS A 715 35.44 -7.98 -16.01
N ASP A 716 36.42 -8.80 -15.67
CA ASP A 716 36.40 -9.70 -14.51
C ASP A 716 37.08 -9.05 -13.31
#